data_AF-Q5F3G4-F1
#
_entry.id   AF-Q5F3G4-F1
#
_cell.length_a   1.000
_cell.length_b   1.000
_cell.length_c   1.000
_cell.angle_alpha   90.00
_cell.angle_beta   90.00
_cell.angle_gamma   90.00
#
_symmetry.space_group_name_H-M   'P 1'
#
loop_
_entity.id
_entity.type
_entity.pdbx_description
1 polymer ?
#
loop_
_entity_poly.entity_id
_entity_poly.type
_entity_poly.pdbx_seq_one_letter_code
_entity_poly.pdbx_strand_id
1 'polypeptide(L)'
;MEPGSGSGERVAPWGVCEETAILHGGFLLASRLLQPRPLRELLKAEWPLVGPPITDALREIGARCPSPRQHGLWKKEAVALVWAKVLLPAPPAASLDREWKEDAFFSVGAMIPDVNRTVLFELVKALGAARLFAQLLLALPPGVCRAELRHLLRYVGHETAPSDVGFLLDVWWEVVRHVRDPEDSTVTAFSSLVREHGCECALDDGLQPPKRFKGDPSSLNGSPAADGLLVVLMEGLKQTYGSIASPRMRCYALGNLVELLSVFTELEPQGGPLPVAEYLAKVSSVVSLWSSDTESQHHHSGLDEKVKEAERTMSFASIAKLSREELIAGLDFLHCLMRAWGEELRGVLNSSENQCYESYWLLDTLPTFRKSLVCFSETGDLSEDEMRVALELAQTIDDFLKEISTTQKSKDLDTSLSSSVAMTIIEQKLQRHMEVCSIFASEKTWVFSKDWVDCLVKNRALFQKPELVLKLLETLVNFATSCEDREAQEMQMEVTKAIVECYSELSLTDKNEVISGVLEAWGGPGLSLNLQVVMEGFQEDLNVTFNQITKSVSDEGLTRAVAAVARLALLHPEATVKQICSLAVVNLGAHQFLAQILCSFPALSFLETCDDPCRPRSLVVRCLKEAAWEKLSSAREEEQFLEFLAFLMQPSSAAPLVSPAEVTKAFVLPYLKSDCAQIELSLQILSKVLGIQSYPDEHWIKSCHPFPLLLSLCKLLDGYTKYWHQPKDQLFPSLETKDLVLNVLGRICEVVTPETASSAEVWVQSLAWLHRKVASLDWTIGLRLKKFYGEHFKNEVPATLFEICTLPEDEWTSQPLPAYGPGSGLLAWMECCCVSTELRETMLSLLMVNVDNPEEVNLFSKGFLVALIQVLPWCSHSEWKRLVHVVTNLLERQVLHVPYTLEYVQYVPLLNLRPFACYLQLSVLFLRGFQLLCSSSCSTWLPPQAWLHVVQLYCSSLTDLLSSIKSITGPPLHPAEDRSSAEEVCFVCIQVFCHLLHVAAMLPPDSGCSEPLVVVALEVLSQYEVFSSADPSPSSVLRRANERHFLESITDNISDKALCGPLLQKLSKLGA
;
A
#
# COMPACT_ATOMS: atom_id res chain seq x y z
N MET A 1 58.54 -3.75 15.92
CA MET A 1 58.91 -5.09 16.43
C MET A 1 58.63 -5.09 17.91
N GLU A 2 57.38 -5.42 18.23
CA GLU A 2 56.84 -5.69 19.56
C GLU A 2 56.26 -7.11 19.46
N PRO A 3 56.39 -7.99 20.47
CA PRO A 3 55.72 -9.27 20.43
C PRO A 3 54.22 -9.03 20.68
N GLY A 4 53.43 -9.48 19.71
CA GLY A 4 52.02 -9.15 19.59
C GLY A 4 51.15 -9.63 20.75
N SER A 5 50.13 -8.82 21.02
CA SER A 5 48.91 -9.19 21.73
C SER A 5 48.26 -10.39 21.04
N GLY A 6 48.54 -11.58 21.56
CA GLY A 6 47.83 -12.79 21.19
C GLY A 6 46.35 -12.62 21.53
N SER A 7 45.51 -12.77 20.50
CA SER A 7 44.12 -13.13 20.63
C SER A 7 43.98 -14.24 21.67
N GLY A 8 43.18 -13.98 22.72
CA GLY A 8 42.87 -14.94 23.78
C GLY A 8 41.99 -16.08 23.30
N GLU A 9 42.48 -16.88 22.35
CA GLU A 9 41.97 -18.22 22.12
C GLU A 9 42.49 -19.10 23.26
N ARG A 10 41.60 -19.51 24.17
CA ARG A 10 41.91 -20.56 25.13
C ARG A 10 42.37 -21.80 24.34
N VAL A 11 43.63 -22.19 24.57
CA VAL A 11 44.12 -23.55 24.34
C VAL A 11 43.10 -24.49 24.99
N ALA A 12 42.58 -25.45 24.21
CA ALA A 12 41.60 -26.50 24.52
C ALA A 12 40.87 -26.41 25.90
N PRO A 13 39.52 -26.39 25.96
CA PRO A 13 38.73 -26.03 27.15
C PRO A 13 38.96 -26.86 28.44
N TRP A 14 39.86 -27.84 28.42
CA TRP A 14 40.10 -28.82 29.49
C TRP A 14 41.59 -29.12 29.71
N GLY A 15 42.47 -28.18 29.37
CA GLY A 15 43.92 -28.31 29.55
C GLY A 15 44.38 -28.10 31.00
N VAL A 16 45.56 -28.62 31.35
CA VAL A 16 46.22 -28.35 32.64
C VAL A 16 46.61 -26.87 32.71
N CYS A 17 45.93 -26.10 33.56
CA CYS A 17 46.14 -24.67 33.79
C CYS A 17 46.26 -24.32 35.30
N GLU A 18 46.54 -23.06 35.64
CA GLU A 18 46.70 -22.61 37.04
C GLU A 18 45.45 -22.91 37.88
N GLU A 19 44.27 -22.77 37.29
CA GLU A 19 42.98 -23.08 37.90
C GLU A 19 42.84 -24.57 38.24
N THR A 20 43.29 -25.46 37.36
CA THR A 20 43.28 -26.92 37.63
C THR A 20 44.26 -27.31 38.74
N ALA A 21 45.36 -26.57 38.90
CA ALA A 21 46.31 -26.79 40.00
C ALA A 21 45.73 -26.35 41.35
N ILE A 22 44.97 -25.25 41.39
CA ILE A 22 44.22 -24.80 42.58
C ILE A 22 43.18 -25.85 42.98
N LEU A 23 42.42 -26.37 42.01
CA LEU A 23 41.44 -27.43 42.24
C LEU A 23 42.09 -28.72 42.77
N HIS A 24 43.19 -29.16 42.13
CA HIS A 24 43.98 -30.31 42.58
C HIS A 24 44.48 -30.14 44.02
N GLY A 25 44.99 -28.95 44.36
CA GLY A 25 45.41 -28.59 45.72
C GLY A 25 44.27 -28.74 46.72
N GLY A 26 43.08 -28.21 46.41
CA GLY A 26 41.88 -28.35 47.27
C GLY A 26 41.52 -29.79 47.57
N PHE A 27 41.51 -30.67 46.56
CA PHE A 27 41.23 -32.10 46.75
C PHE A 27 42.35 -32.85 47.49
N LEU A 28 43.63 -32.48 47.32
CA LEU A 28 44.73 -33.06 48.09
C LEU A 28 44.65 -32.67 49.57
N LEU A 29 44.31 -31.42 49.88
CA LEU A 29 44.08 -30.98 51.26
C LEU A 29 42.89 -31.73 51.88
N ALA A 30 41.77 -31.87 51.15
CA ALA A 30 40.65 -32.68 51.58
C ALA A 30 41.05 -34.15 51.85
N SER A 31 41.83 -34.76 50.96
CA SER A 31 42.33 -36.13 51.14
C SER A 31 43.27 -36.28 52.35
N ARG A 32 44.01 -35.24 52.73
CA ARG A 32 44.84 -35.24 53.94
C ARG A 32 43.99 -35.19 55.21
N LEU A 33 42.91 -34.41 55.20
CA LEU A 33 42.00 -34.28 56.35
C LEU A 33 41.21 -35.56 56.64
N LEU A 34 41.02 -36.45 55.65
CA LEU A 34 40.29 -37.71 55.80
C LEU A 34 41.18 -38.92 56.17
N GLN A 35 42.51 -38.78 56.22
CA GLN A 35 43.41 -39.91 56.48
C GLN A 35 43.10 -40.64 57.82
N PRO A 36 43.20 -41.98 57.85
CA PRO A 36 43.78 -42.86 56.84
C PRO A 36 42.83 -43.31 55.70
N ARG A 37 41.57 -42.85 55.69
CA ARG A 37 40.59 -43.25 54.66
C ARG A 37 40.72 -42.38 53.38
N PRO A 38 40.53 -42.96 52.19
CA PRO A 38 40.52 -42.21 50.93
C PRO A 38 39.18 -41.48 50.70
N LEU A 39 39.16 -40.43 49.87
CA LEU A 39 37.95 -39.62 49.57
C LEU A 39 36.80 -40.43 48.97
N ARG A 40 37.07 -41.55 48.29
CA ARG A 40 36.05 -42.51 47.83
C ARG A 40 35.22 -43.16 48.96
N GLU A 41 35.68 -43.08 50.21
CA GLU A 41 35.02 -43.64 51.40
C GLU A 41 34.41 -42.54 52.30
N LEU A 42 34.32 -41.29 51.82
CA LEU A 42 33.79 -40.15 52.58
C LEU A 42 32.31 -40.36 52.98
N LEU A 43 32.01 -40.17 54.27
CA LEU A 43 30.65 -40.15 54.80
C LEU A 43 30.07 -38.73 54.81
N LYS A 44 28.74 -38.64 54.73
CA LYS A 44 28.02 -37.36 54.68
C LYS A 44 28.33 -36.44 55.87
N ALA A 45 28.34 -36.99 57.09
CA ALA A 45 28.67 -36.27 58.32
C ALA A 45 30.09 -35.68 58.36
N GLU A 46 31.00 -36.14 57.49
CA GLU A 46 32.41 -35.70 57.44
C GLU A 46 32.61 -34.50 56.48
N TRP A 47 31.61 -34.17 55.66
CA TRP A 47 31.69 -33.06 54.70
C TRP A 47 32.01 -31.69 55.32
N PRO A 48 31.45 -31.27 56.48
CA PRO A 48 31.78 -29.97 57.08
C PRO A 48 33.28 -29.80 57.40
N LEU A 49 34.00 -30.90 57.63
CA LEU A 49 35.44 -30.91 57.90
C LEU A 49 36.27 -31.01 56.61
N VAL A 50 35.83 -31.81 55.64
CA VAL A 50 36.61 -32.21 54.46
C VAL A 50 36.27 -31.39 53.19
N GLY A 51 35.06 -30.83 53.12
CA GLY A 51 34.53 -30.04 52.01
C GLY A 51 35.11 -28.62 51.86
N PRO A 52 35.40 -27.85 52.93
CA PRO A 52 35.85 -26.45 52.80
C PRO A 52 37.05 -26.24 51.88
N PRO A 53 38.13 -27.06 51.92
CA PRO A 53 39.26 -26.93 51.00
C PRO A 53 38.88 -27.06 49.52
N ILE A 54 37.87 -27.87 49.19
CA ILE A 54 37.38 -28.05 47.81
C ILE A 54 36.52 -26.85 47.41
N THR A 55 35.60 -26.42 48.28
CA THR A 55 34.72 -25.28 47.99
C THR A 55 35.45 -23.94 47.94
N ASP A 56 36.48 -23.77 48.76
CA ASP A 56 37.30 -22.55 48.80
C ASP A 56 38.18 -22.45 47.54
N ALA A 57 38.77 -23.56 47.10
CA ALA A 57 39.49 -23.64 45.83
C ALA A 57 38.59 -23.26 44.65
N LEU A 58 37.34 -23.74 44.62
CA LEU A 58 36.38 -23.38 43.58
C LEU A 58 35.92 -21.91 43.67
N ARG A 59 35.78 -21.37 44.88
CA ARG A 59 35.45 -19.94 45.09
C ARG A 59 36.61 -19.06 44.63
N GLU A 60 37.85 -19.45 44.91
CA GLU A 60 39.06 -18.75 44.49
C GLU A 60 39.17 -18.67 42.96
N ILE A 61 38.98 -19.80 42.27
CA ILE A 61 39.00 -19.85 40.81
C ILE A 61 37.88 -18.97 40.23
N GLY A 62 36.70 -19.03 40.84
CA GLY A 62 35.58 -18.20 40.48
C GLY A 62 35.86 -16.69 40.63
N ALA A 63 36.54 -16.27 41.70
CA ALA A 63 36.87 -14.87 41.95
C ALA A 63 37.92 -14.29 40.98
N ARG A 64 38.73 -15.16 40.36
CA ARG A 64 39.76 -14.78 39.37
C ARG A 64 39.20 -14.64 37.93
N CYS A 65 37.94 -14.98 37.70
CA CYS A 65 37.30 -14.87 36.38
C CYS A 65 36.84 -13.42 36.06
N PRO A 66 37.26 -12.82 34.93
CA PRO A 66 36.94 -11.41 34.61
C PRO A 66 35.50 -11.17 34.14
N SER A 67 34.69 -12.22 33.92
CA SER A 67 33.28 -12.07 33.54
C SER A 67 32.34 -13.07 34.25
N PRO A 68 31.09 -12.69 34.56
CA PRO A 68 30.08 -13.57 35.15
C PRO A 68 29.79 -14.82 34.30
N ARG A 69 29.84 -14.69 32.96
CA ARG A 69 29.66 -15.80 32.03
C ARG A 69 30.77 -16.85 32.16
N GLN A 70 32.03 -16.43 32.31
CA GLN A 70 33.16 -17.34 32.52
C GLN A 70 33.14 -17.98 33.91
N HIS A 71 32.64 -17.28 34.92
CA HIS A 71 32.43 -17.83 36.27
C HIS A 71 31.40 -18.97 36.27
N GLY A 72 30.31 -18.83 35.50
CA GLY A 72 29.29 -19.87 35.32
C GLY A 72 29.81 -21.09 34.54
N LEU A 73 30.64 -20.87 33.51
CA LEU A 73 31.31 -21.94 32.78
C LEU A 73 32.19 -22.78 33.69
N TRP A 74 33.06 -22.18 34.51
CA TRP A 74 33.96 -22.96 35.37
C TRP A 74 33.23 -23.84 36.40
N LYS A 75 32.13 -23.35 37.01
CA LYS A 75 31.29 -24.17 37.91
C LYS A 75 30.75 -25.41 37.19
N LYS A 76 30.35 -25.25 35.93
CA LYS A 76 29.84 -26.32 35.09
C LYS A 76 30.93 -27.32 34.71
N GLU A 77 32.10 -26.82 34.33
CA GLU A 77 33.30 -27.61 34.03
C GLU A 77 33.71 -28.47 35.23
N ALA A 78 33.75 -27.89 36.43
CA ALA A 78 34.11 -28.59 37.67
C ALA A 78 33.12 -29.69 38.07
N VAL A 79 31.81 -29.42 37.99
CA VAL A 79 30.77 -30.43 38.30
C VAL A 79 30.78 -31.57 37.29
N ALA A 80 30.87 -31.27 35.98
CA ALA A 80 30.95 -32.28 34.92
C ALA A 80 32.19 -33.18 35.09
N LEU A 81 33.33 -32.59 35.45
CA LEU A 81 34.58 -33.33 35.67
C LEU A 81 34.50 -34.27 36.88
N VAL A 82 34.04 -33.78 38.03
CA VAL A 82 33.89 -34.61 39.24
C VAL A 82 32.88 -35.73 38.99
N TRP A 83 31.80 -35.45 38.26
CA TRP A 83 30.80 -36.48 37.94
C TRP A 83 31.34 -37.52 36.96
N ALA A 84 32.09 -37.11 35.93
CA ALA A 84 32.74 -38.04 35.00
C ALA A 84 33.68 -39.00 35.75
N LYS A 85 34.46 -38.48 36.72
CA LYS A 85 35.33 -39.28 37.59
C LYS A 85 34.58 -40.30 38.46
N VAL A 86 33.35 -39.99 38.87
CA VAL A 86 32.49 -40.89 39.67
C VAL A 86 31.79 -41.95 38.81
N LEU A 87 31.45 -41.62 37.57
CA LEU A 87 30.72 -42.50 36.65
C LEU A 87 31.63 -43.50 35.92
N LEU A 88 32.84 -43.10 35.56
CA LEU A 88 33.73 -43.89 34.72
C LEU A 88 34.66 -44.79 35.57
N PRO A 89 34.81 -46.08 35.22
CA PRO A 89 35.78 -46.94 35.89
C PRO A 89 37.22 -46.50 35.58
N ALA A 90 38.14 -46.73 36.51
CA ALA A 90 39.56 -46.47 36.29
C ALA A 90 40.07 -47.32 35.10
N PRO A 91 40.75 -46.72 34.13
CA PRO A 91 41.11 -47.41 32.91
C PRO A 91 42.23 -48.45 33.09
N PRO A 92 42.19 -49.57 32.36
CA PRO A 92 43.30 -50.52 32.35
C PRO A 92 44.57 -49.88 31.77
N ALA A 93 45.75 -50.29 32.25
CA ALA A 93 47.04 -49.71 31.87
C ALA A 93 47.33 -49.68 30.34
N ALA A 94 46.59 -50.44 29.53
CA ALA A 94 46.71 -50.54 28.08
C ALA A 94 45.92 -49.48 27.28
N SER A 95 44.98 -48.73 27.90
CA SER A 95 44.12 -47.74 27.20
C SER A 95 44.47 -46.27 27.46
N LEU A 96 45.46 -45.98 28.33
CA LEU A 96 45.87 -44.62 28.69
C LEU A 96 46.23 -43.72 27.49
N ASP A 97 46.83 -44.30 26.44
CA ASP A 97 47.27 -43.54 25.26
C ASP A 97 46.11 -43.11 24.33
N ARG A 98 44.97 -43.80 24.44
CA ARG A 98 43.73 -43.50 23.70
C ARG A 98 42.86 -42.51 24.47
N GLU A 99 42.70 -42.74 25.77
CA GLU A 99 41.87 -41.90 26.64
C GLU A 99 42.40 -40.48 26.80
N TRP A 100 43.73 -40.26 26.85
CA TRP A 100 44.25 -38.88 26.90
C TRP A 100 43.98 -38.06 25.63
N LYS A 101 43.68 -38.71 24.49
CA LYS A 101 43.38 -38.06 23.20
C LYS A 101 41.87 -37.90 22.95
N GLU A 102 41.06 -38.82 23.45
CA GLU A 102 39.61 -38.90 23.16
C GLU A 102 38.73 -38.36 24.30
N ASP A 103 39.17 -38.46 25.56
CA ASP A 103 38.43 -37.95 26.73
C ASP A 103 38.87 -36.53 27.11
N ALA A 104 37.98 -35.58 26.88
CA ALA A 104 38.16 -34.17 27.22
C ALA A 104 38.40 -33.92 28.72
N PHE A 105 37.90 -34.77 29.63
CA PHE A 105 38.01 -34.58 31.08
C PHE A 105 39.17 -35.37 31.72
N PHE A 106 39.84 -36.26 30.97
CA PHE A 106 40.83 -37.20 31.48
C PHE A 106 42.06 -36.53 32.13
N SER A 107 42.63 -35.53 31.46
CA SER A 107 43.85 -34.81 31.85
C SER A 107 43.77 -34.25 33.27
N VAL A 108 42.64 -33.64 33.61
CA VAL A 108 42.38 -33.00 34.90
C VAL A 108 41.76 -34.01 35.87
N GLY A 109 40.87 -34.89 35.43
CA GLY A 109 40.29 -35.96 36.24
C GLY A 109 41.31 -36.94 36.81
N ALA A 110 42.41 -37.20 36.11
CA ALA A 110 43.53 -38.01 36.59
C ALA A 110 44.32 -37.34 37.73
N MET A 111 44.32 -36.01 37.82
CA MET A 111 45.00 -35.27 38.90
C MET A 111 44.23 -35.36 40.22
N ILE A 112 42.91 -35.51 40.18
CA ILE A 112 42.08 -35.53 41.39
C ILE A 112 42.06 -36.95 42.00
N PRO A 113 42.17 -37.11 43.34
CA PRO A 113 41.96 -38.39 44.00
C PRO A 113 40.60 -39.02 43.68
N ASP A 114 40.46 -40.34 43.82
CA ASP A 114 39.18 -41.02 43.63
C ASP A 114 38.15 -40.55 44.67
N VAL A 115 36.95 -40.20 44.18
CA VAL A 115 35.85 -39.62 44.95
C VAL A 115 34.58 -40.46 44.80
N ASN A 116 33.62 -40.30 45.71
CA ASN A 116 32.33 -40.98 45.65
C ASN A 116 31.16 -40.02 45.34
N ARG A 117 29.95 -40.59 45.21
CA ARG A 117 28.72 -39.82 44.95
C ARG A 117 28.36 -38.84 46.08
N THR A 118 28.78 -39.11 47.32
CA THR A 118 28.62 -38.17 48.45
C THR A 118 29.36 -36.86 48.19
N VAL A 119 30.61 -36.94 47.72
CA VAL A 119 31.39 -35.75 47.32
C VAL A 119 30.69 -34.98 46.21
N LEU A 120 30.17 -35.65 45.19
CA LEU A 120 29.44 -35.01 44.09
C LEU A 120 28.20 -34.25 44.60
N PHE A 121 27.33 -34.89 45.37
CA PHE A 121 26.09 -34.27 45.83
C PHE A 121 26.35 -33.11 46.79
N GLU A 122 27.28 -33.26 47.74
CA GLU A 122 27.66 -32.18 48.64
C GLU A 122 28.34 -31.01 47.91
N LEU A 123 29.13 -31.29 46.88
CA LEU A 123 29.74 -30.26 46.04
C LEU A 123 28.68 -29.45 45.27
N VAL A 124 27.72 -30.13 44.65
CA VAL A 124 26.62 -29.48 43.92
C VAL A 124 25.78 -28.63 44.86
N LYS A 125 25.47 -29.12 46.07
CA LYS A 125 24.78 -28.34 47.10
C LYS A 125 25.57 -27.09 47.51
N ALA A 126 26.86 -27.24 47.80
CA ALA A 126 27.71 -26.12 48.23
C ALA A 126 27.87 -25.05 47.14
N LEU A 127 27.76 -25.42 45.87
CA LEU A 127 27.83 -24.50 44.73
C LEU A 127 26.48 -23.90 44.33
N GLY A 128 25.36 -24.36 44.91
CA GLY A 128 24.01 -24.00 44.48
C GLY A 128 23.72 -24.43 43.03
N ALA A 129 24.30 -25.56 42.60
CA ALA A 129 24.39 -25.94 41.19
C ALA A 129 23.32 -26.97 40.76
N ALA A 130 22.14 -26.97 41.38
CA ALA A 130 21.06 -27.92 41.08
C ALA A 130 20.65 -27.91 39.59
N ARG A 131 20.58 -26.72 38.97
CA ARG A 131 20.32 -26.56 37.53
C ARG A 131 21.37 -27.25 36.67
N LEU A 132 22.65 -27.09 36.98
CA LEU A 132 23.75 -27.74 36.26
C LEU A 132 23.70 -29.26 36.44
N PHE A 133 23.38 -29.71 37.65
CA PHE A 133 23.20 -31.13 37.95
C PHE A 133 22.04 -31.73 37.15
N ALA A 134 20.87 -31.07 37.10
CA ALA A 134 19.73 -31.52 36.30
C ALA A 134 20.04 -31.56 34.79
N GLN A 135 20.73 -30.54 34.26
CA GLN A 135 21.17 -30.51 32.85
C GLN A 135 22.08 -31.70 32.51
N LEU A 136 23.08 -31.98 33.35
CA LEU A 136 23.99 -33.11 33.15
C LEU A 136 23.27 -34.45 33.36
N LEU A 137 22.36 -34.54 34.34
CA LEU A 137 21.54 -35.73 34.61
C LEU A 137 20.68 -36.11 33.40
N LEU A 138 19.99 -35.13 32.79
CA LEU A 138 19.13 -35.34 31.63
C LEU A 138 19.92 -35.58 30.33
N ALA A 139 21.21 -35.30 30.32
CA ALA A 139 22.10 -35.61 29.20
C ALA A 139 22.65 -37.06 29.24
N LEU A 140 22.45 -37.80 30.34
CA LEU A 140 22.87 -39.19 30.49
C LEU A 140 21.92 -40.16 29.77
N PRO A 141 22.39 -41.36 29.37
CA PRO A 141 21.52 -42.43 28.90
C PRO A 141 20.42 -42.76 29.93
N PRO A 142 19.18 -43.10 29.53
CA PRO A 142 18.05 -43.27 30.44
C PRO A 142 18.31 -44.25 31.61
N GLY A 143 19.02 -45.35 31.36
CA GLY A 143 19.39 -46.32 32.39
C GLY A 143 20.34 -45.75 33.45
N VAL A 144 21.32 -44.95 33.03
CA VAL A 144 22.32 -44.30 33.91
C VAL A 144 21.69 -43.14 34.67
N CYS A 145 20.88 -42.32 33.98
CA CYS A 145 20.12 -41.23 34.57
C CYS A 145 19.26 -41.71 35.76
N ARG A 146 18.51 -42.82 35.58
CA ARG A 146 17.71 -43.42 36.65
C ARG A 146 18.55 -43.96 37.81
N ALA A 147 19.68 -44.59 37.51
CA ALA A 147 20.57 -45.10 38.55
C ALA A 147 21.14 -43.97 39.41
N GLU A 148 21.62 -42.89 38.79
CA GLU A 148 22.15 -41.72 39.49
C GLU A 148 21.07 -41.01 40.33
N LEU A 149 19.85 -40.91 39.81
CA LEU A 149 18.73 -40.35 40.57
C LEU A 149 18.38 -41.21 41.79
N ARG A 150 18.38 -42.55 41.69
CA ARG A 150 18.20 -43.44 42.86
C ARG A 150 19.34 -43.30 43.87
N HIS A 151 20.57 -43.05 43.41
CA HIS A 151 21.69 -42.76 44.31
C HIS A 151 21.51 -41.45 45.06
N LEU A 152 20.98 -40.41 44.41
CA LEU A 152 20.60 -39.15 45.06
C LEU A 152 19.56 -39.39 46.16
N LEU A 153 18.51 -40.17 45.88
CA LEU A 153 17.48 -40.47 46.89
C LEU A 153 18.03 -41.21 48.10
N ARG A 154 18.89 -42.21 47.89
CA ARG A 154 19.55 -42.92 48.99
C ARG A 154 20.40 -41.99 49.84
N TYR A 155 21.06 -41.02 49.20
CA TYR A 155 21.86 -40.01 49.88
C TYR A 155 21.00 -39.02 50.69
N VAL A 156 19.86 -38.59 50.16
CA VAL A 156 18.91 -37.71 50.88
C VAL A 156 18.24 -38.46 52.05
N GLY A 157 17.86 -39.73 51.84
CA GLY A 157 17.21 -40.56 52.86
C GLY A 157 18.13 -41.01 54.00
N HIS A 158 19.45 -40.97 53.81
CA HIS A 158 20.43 -41.27 54.86
C HIS A 158 20.84 -39.99 55.58
N GLU A 159 20.50 -39.85 56.88
CA GLU A 159 20.77 -38.66 57.70
C GLU A 159 20.23 -37.38 57.02
N THR A 160 18.91 -37.31 56.82
CA THR A 160 18.24 -36.21 56.10
C THR A 160 18.37 -34.88 56.84
N ALA A 161 19.11 -33.92 56.26
CA ALA A 161 19.12 -32.53 56.69
C ALA A 161 18.12 -31.69 55.88
N PRO A 162 17.65 -30.54 56.40
CA PRO A 162 16.75 -29.64 55.66
C PRO A 162 17.31 -29.19 54.30
N SER A 163 18.62 -28.99 54.19
CA SER A 163 19.30 -28.62 52.95
C SER A 163 19.34 -29.75 51.91
N ASP A 164 19.25 -31.02 52.33
CA ASP A 164 19.17 -32.17 51.41
C ASP A 164 17.79 -32.26 50.76
N VAL A 165 16.74 -31.97 51.53
CA VAL A 165 15.37 -31.88 51.00
C VAL A 165 15.25 -30.69 50.05
N GLY A 166 15.85 -29.53 50.42
CA GLY A 166 16.02 -28.38 49.53
C GLY A 166 16.61 -28.77 48.18
N PHE A 167 17.78 -29.42 48.23
CA PHE A 167 18.46 -29.87 47.03
C PHE A 167 17.64 -30.85 46.19
N LEU A 168 16.92 -31.80 46.81
CA LEU A 168 16.04 -32.73 46.09
C LEU A 168 14.92 -31.99 45.35
N LEU A 169 14.28 -31.01 45.99
CA LEU A 169 13.20 -30.23 45.39
C LEU A 169 13.73 -29.30 44.28
N ASP A 170 14.91 -28.73 44.44
CA ASP A 170 15.57 -27.94 43.38
C ASP A 170 15.93 -28.80 42.17
N VAL A 171 16.45 -30.01 42.38
CA VAL A 171 16.71 -30.95 41.29
C VAL A 171 15.41 -31.37 40.61
N TRP A 172 14.34 -31.64 41.38
CA TRP A 172 13.02 -31.91 40.81
C TRP A 172 12.55 -30.76 39.92
N TRP A 173 12.53 -29.55 40.46
CA TRP A 173 12.11 -28.34 39.77
C TRP A 173 12.87 -28.13 38.46
N GLU A 174 14.20 -28.24 38.51
CA GLU A 174 15.07 -28.07 37.34
C GLU A 174 14.90 -29.18 36.30
N VAL A 175 14.58 -30.41 36.73
CA VAL A 175 14.26 -31.52 35.81
C VAL A 175 12.94 -31.25 35.08
N VAL A 176 11.91 -30.74 35.77
CA VAL A 176 10.59 -30.46 35.18
C VAL A 176 10.61 -29.26 34.22
N ARG A 177 11.44 -28.25 34.50
CA ARG A 177 11.51 -26.97 33.76
C ARG A 177 12.72 -26.87 32.84
N HIS A 178 13.30 -28.01 32.47
CA HIS A 178 14.48 -28.02 31.61
C HIS A 178 14.13 -27.67 30.16
N VAL A 179 14.49 -26.46 29.74
CA VAL A 179 14.58 -26.11 28.31
C VAL A 179 15.95 -26.54 27.79
N ARG A 180 15.97 -27.39 26.75
CA ARG A 180 17.21 -27.90 26.15
C ARG A 180 17.91 -26.76 25.44
N ASP A 181 19.06 -26.32 25.98
CA ASP A 181 19.88 -25.30 25.35
C ASP A 181 20.71 -25.94 24.22
N PRO A 182 20.52 -25.59 22.93
CA PRO A 182 21.11 -26.33 21.81
C PRO A 182 22.64 -26.23 21.69
N GLU A 183 23.29 -25.27 22.37
CA GLU A 183 24.68 -24.89 22.11
C GLU A 183 25.68 -25.22 23.23
N ASP A 184 25.30 -25.99 24.26
CA ASP A 184 26.22 -26.25 25.39
C ASP A 184 27.27 -27.34 25.08
N SER A 185 28.49 -26.89 24.80
CA SER A 185 29.63 -27.74 24.48
C SER A 185 30.04 -28.67 25.63
N THR A 186 29.87 -28.25 26.89
CA THR A 186 30.24 -29.05 28.08
C THR A 186 29.27 -30.20 28.31
N VAL A 187 27.96 -29.92 28.22
CA VAL A 187 26.92 -30.97 28.35
C VAL A 187 27.04 -31.98 27.21
N THR A 188 27.33 -31.50 25.99
CA THR A 188 27.51 -32.37 24.82
C THR A 188 28.75 -33.25 24.93
N ALA A 189 29.88 -32.71 25.41
CA ALA A 189 31.10 -33.46 25.67
C ALA A 189 30.89 -34.52 26.76
N PHE A 190 30.25 -34.15 27.88
CA PHE A 190 29.93 -35.05 28.98
C PHE A 190 29.00 -36.19 28.54
N SER A 191 27.92 -35.88 27.82
CA SER A 191 26.98 -36.88 27.29
C SER A 191 27.67 -37.85 26.31
N SER A 192 28.53 -37.32 25.43
CA SER A 192 29.29 -38.13 24.47
C SER A 192 30.25 -39.09 25.17
N LEU A 193 30.98 -38.61 26.18
CA LEU A 193 31.90 -39.41 26.98
C LEU A 193 31.21 -40.60 27.67
N VAL A 194 30.09 -40.34 28.33
CA VAL A 194 29.34 -41.40 29.05
C VAL A 194 28.70 -42.38 28.08
N ARG A 195 28.26 -41.94 26.90
CA ARG A 195 27.69 -42.83 25.87
C ARG A 195 28.74 -43.76 25.25
N GLU A 196 29.97 -43.29 25.11
CA GLU A 196 31.09 -44.07 24.58
C GLU A 196 31.52 -45.19 25.55
N HIS A 197 31.60 -44.89 26.85
CA HIS A 197 32.01 -45.86 27.88
C HIS A 197 30.85 -46.72 28.42
N GLY A 198 29.60 -46.25 28.32
CA GLY A 198 28.42 -46.93 28.85
C GLY A 198 27.88 -48.08 27.98
N CYS A 199 28.43 -48.32 26.79
CA CYS A 199 27.98 -49.37 25.87
C CYS A 199 28.57 -50.77 26.14
N GLU A 200 29.50 -50.94 27.10
CA GLU A 200 30.24 -52.20 27.25
C GLU A 200 29.64 -53.21 28.26
N CYS A 201 28.63 -52.85 29.06
CA CYS A 201 28.09 -53.74 30.11
C CYS A 201 26.88 -54.60 29.71
N ALA A 202 26.85 -55.13 28.49
CA ALA A 202 25.91 -56.19 28.10
C ALA A 202 26.62 -57.25 27.24
N LEU A 203 27.58 -57.95 27.83
CA LEU A 203 28.06 -59.23 27.31
C LEU A 203 27.26 -60.35 27.97
N ASP A 204 26.19 -60.79 27.31
CA ASP A 204 25.88 -62.22 27.30
C ASP A 204 25.22 -62.63 25.97
N ASP A 205 25.79 -63.69 25.40
CA ASP A 205 25.45 -64.51 24.23
C ASP A 205 24.92 -63.89 22.92
N GLY A 206 25.80 -63.92 21.90
CA GLY A 206 25.56 -64.71 20.69
C GLY A 206 24.51 -64.24 19.68
N LEU A 207 25.01 -63.89 18.48
CA LEU A 207 24.31 -63.77 17.18
C LEU A 207 23.57 -62.46 16.92
N GLN A 208 24.22 -61.56 16.17
CA GLN A 208 23.49 -60.63 15.32
C GLN A 208 22.83 -61.39 14.15
N PRO A 209 21.55 -61.14 13.82
CA PRO A 209 21.03 -61.48 12.50
C PRO A 209 21.41 -60.37 11.50
N PRO A 210 21.70 -60.73 10.24
CA PRO A 210 22.11 -59.78 9.22
C PRO A 210 20.93 -58.94 8.73
N LYS A 211 21.29 -57.75 8.25
CA LYS A 211 20.49 -56.86 7.40
C LYS A 211 19.52 -57.63 6.49
N ARG A 212 18.23 -57.71 6.84
CA ARG A 212 17.05 -57.83 5.96
C ARG A 212 15.84 -58.35 6.73
N PHE A 213 15.24 -57.55 7.60
CA PHE A 213 13.80 -57.61 7.84
C PHE A 213 13.37 -56.23 8.36
N LYS A 214 12.75 -55.44 7.46
CA LYS A 214 11.85 -54.36 7.88
C LYS A 214 10.60 -55.06 8.40
N GLY A 215 10.46 -55.13 9.71
CA GLY A 215 9.19 -55.40 10.39
C GLY A 215 8.66 -54.08 10.94
N ASP A 216 7.37 -53.84 10.76
CA ASP A 216 6.66 -52.64 11.23
C ASP A 216 6.88 -52.37 12.73
N PRO A 217 6.98 -51.09 13.15
CA PRO A 217 7.18 -50.70 14.54
C PRO A 217 5.84 -50.68 15.30
N SER A 218 5.18 -51.84 15.43
CA SER A 218 3.94 -51.95 16.21
C SER A 218 3.72 -53.35 16.80
N SER A 219 4.61 -53.80 17.70
CA SER A 219 4.31 -54.89 18.67
C SER A 219 5.46 -55.26 19.62
N LEU A 220 6.09 -54.27 20.26
CA LEU A 220 6.88 -54.51 21.49
C LEU A 220 6.35 -53.62 22.63
N ASN A 221 5.03 -53.56 22.76
CA ASN A 221 4.36 -53.10 23.99
C ASN A 221 4.06 -54.33 24.85
N GLY A 222 5.12 -54.84 25.48
CA GLY A 222 5.07 -55.76 26.60
C GLY A 222 5.95 -55.17 27.69
N SER A 223 5.31 -54.50 28.64
CA SER A 223 5.85 -53.78 29.79
C SER A 223 6.94 -54.53 30.57
N PRO A 224 8.08 -53.92 30.92
CA PRO A 224 8.53 -53.87 32.30
C PRO A 224 7.91 -52.63 32.95
N ALA A 225 6.92 -52.87 33.81
CA ALA A 225 6.28 -51.84 34.61
C ALA A 225 7.31 -51.31 35.61
N ALA A 226 7.26 -50.00 35.88
CA ALA A 226 8.24 -49.17 36.57
C ALA A 226 9.45 -48.79 35.70
N ASP A 227 9.54 -47.52 35.30
CA ASP A 227 10.82 -46.77 35.24
C ASP A 227 10.70 -45.37 34.57
N GLY A 228 9.84 -44.48 35.09
CA GLY A 228 9.90 -43.04 34.79
C GLY A 228 10.78 -42.27 35.78
N LEU A 229 11.59 -41.30 35.34
CA LEU A 229 12.42 -40.44 36.24
C LEU A 229 11.59 -39.72 37.31
N LEU A 230 10.36 -39.34 36.98
CA LEU A 230 9.45 -38.60 37.86
C LEU A 230 8.85 -39.50 38.95
N VAL A 231 8.66 -40.80 38.66
CA VAL A 231 8.22 -41.80 39.64
C VAL A 231 9.27 -41.99 40.72
N VAL A 232 10.55 -41.96 40.32
CA VAL A 232 11.68 -42.01 41.26
C VAL A 232 11.65 -40.77 42.18
N LEU A 233 11.45 -39.56 41.63
CA LEU A 233 11.33 -38.33 42.45
C LEU A 233 10.14 -38.38 43.42
N MET A 234 8.97 -38.84 42.98
CA MET A 234 7.80 -39.03 43.86
C MET A 234 8.07 -40.00 45.01
N GLU A 235 8.77 -41.11 44.74
CA GLU A 235 9.18 -42.06 45.77
C GLU A 235 10.20 -41.43 46.74
N GLY A 236 11.07 -40.56 46.25
CA GLY A 236 11.96 -39.74 47.07
C GLY A 236 11.20 -38.83 48.04
N LEU A 237 10.14 -38.17 47.57
CA LEU A 237 9.28 -37.36 48.43
C LEU A 237 8.53 -38.22 49.46
N LYS A 238 8.03 -39.40 49.08
CA LYS A 238 7.42 -40.37 50.02
C LYS A 238 8.37 -40.81 51.14
N GLN A 239 9.67 -40.89 50.87
CA GLN A 239 10.67 -41.26 51.88
C GLN A 239 11.06 -40.10 52.80
N THR A 240 10.83 -38.85 52.37
CA THR A 240 11.35 -37.65 53.04
C THR A 240 10.27 -36.71 53.59
N TYR A 241 8.98 -36.91 53.27
CA TYR A 241 7.89 -35.99 53.64
C TYR A 241 7.79 -35.74 55.16
N GLY A 242 8.11 -36.73 56.00
CA GLY A 242 8.12 -36.59 57.46
C GLY A 242 9.21 -35.66 58.00
N SER A 243 10.25 -35.37 57.19
CA SER A 243 11.38 -34.51 57.54
C SER A 243 11.18 -33.05 57.10
N ILE A 244 10.06 -32.73 56.43
CA ILE A 244 9.77 -31.38 55.90
C ILE A 244 9.06 -30.53 56.96
N ALA A 245 9.84 -29.80 57.75
CA ALA A 245 9.32 -28.97 58.84
C ALA A 245 8.84 -27.57 58.40
N SER A 246 9.47 -26.97 57.37
CA SER A 246 9.17 -25.58 56.96
C SER A 246 7.90 -25.50 56.09
N PRO A 247 6.96 -24.59 56.39
CA PRO A 247 5.79 -24.33 55.54
C PRO A 247 6.16 -23.96 54.09
N ARG A 248 7.22 -23.16 53.89
CA ARG A 248 7.75 -22.80 52.56
C ARG A 248 8.15 -24.04 51.75
N MET A 249 8.86 -24.96 52.41
CA MET A 249 9.31 -26.22 51.79
C MET A 249 8.14 -27.17 51.48
N ARG A 250 7.07 -27.14 52.29
CA ARG A 250 5.84 -27.88 52.01
C ARG A 250 5.10 -27.30 50.81
N CYS A 251 5.02 -25.97 50.68
CA CYS A 251 4.47 -25.34 49.47
C CYS A 251 5.26 -25.74 48.22
N TYR A 252 6.60 -25.73 48.31
CA TYR A 252 7.48 -26.10 47.21
C TYR A 252 7.33 -27.57 46.81
N ALA A 253 7.24 -28.48 47.78
CA ALA A 253 7.01 -29.90 47.55
C ALA A 253 5.62 -30.17 46.94
N LEU A 254 4.57 -29.53 47.47
CA LEU A 254 3.21 -29.66 46.95
C LEU A 254 3.09 -29.11 45.54
N GLY A 255 3.67 -27.94 45.25
CA GLY A 255 3.65 -27.39 43.91
C GLY A 255 4.33 -28.32 42.92
N ASN A 256 5.49 -28.91 43.28
CA ASN A 256 6.25 -29.82 42.39
C ASN A 256 5.42 -31.07 42.06
N LEU A 257 4.68 -31.57 43.04
CA LEU A 257 3.78 -32.70 42.88
C LEU A 257 2.53 -32.34 42.05
N VAL A 258 1.89 -31.20 42.33
CA VAL A 258 0.71 -30.71 41.59
C VAL A 258 1.06 -30.47 40.13
N GLU A 259 2.18 -29.81 39.85
CA GLU A 259 2.64 -29.48 38.51
C GLU A 259 3.00 -30.74 37.72
N LEU A 260 3.67 -31.70 38.36
CA LEU A 260 3.89 -33.03 37.78
C LEU A 260 2.57 -33.69 37.39
N LEU A 261 1.59 -33.74 38.29
CA LEU A 261 0.30 -34.39 38.04
C LEU A 261 -0.55 -33.63 37.01
N SER A 262 -0.39 -32.31 36.92
CA SER A 262 -1.11 -31.44 35.99
C SER A 262 -0.78 -31.77 34.53
N VAL A 263 0.50 -31.97 34.21
CA VAL A 263 1.00 -32.33 32.86
C VAL A 263 0.34 -33.60 32.29
N PHE A 264 -0.20 -34.48 33.14
CA PHE A 264 -0.82 -35.74 32.72
C PHE A 264 -2.35 -35.72 32.69
N THR A 265 -2.98 -34.73 33.32
CA THR A 265 -4.45 -34.55 33.34
C THR A 265 -4.97 -33.70 32.18
N GLU A 266 -4.08 -33.05 31.43
CA GLU A 266 -4.44 -32.37 30.19
C GLU A 266 -4.82 -33.40 29.12
N LEU A 267 -6.12 -33.63 28.94
CA LEU A 267 -6.68 -33.86 27.61
C LEU A 267 -6.17 -32.71 26.74
N GLU A 268 -5.30 -33.01 25.77
CA GLU A 268 -4.54 -32.06 24.93
C GLU A 268 -4.96 -30.60 25.07
N PRO A 269 -4.10 -29.68 25.56
CA PRO A 269 -4.47 -28.28 25.59
C PRO A 269 -4.59 -27.76 24.16
N GLN A 270 -5.82 -27.70 23.64
CA GLN A 270 -6.24 -26.68 22.68
C GLN A 270 -6.47 -25.32 23.38
N GLY A 271 -5.73 -25.03 24.45
CA GLY A 271 -5.58 -23.69 24.98
C GLY A 271 -4.33 -23.08 24.34
N GLY A 272 -4.49 -22.07 23.48
CA GLY A 272 -3.37 -21.29 22.98
C GLY A 272 -2.53 -20.69 24.12
N PRO A 273 -1.32 -20.17 23.83
CA PRO A 273 -0.50 -19.50 24.84
C PRO A 273 -1.33 -18.44 25.59
N LEU A 274 -1.13 -18.33 26.91
CA LEU A 274 -1.83 -17.36 27.78
C LEU A 274 -1.90 -15.99 27.11
N PRO A 275 -3.03 -15.25 27.18
CA PRO A 275 -3.11 -13.87 26.71
C PRO A 275 -1.93 -13.06 27.23
N VAL A 276 -1.34 -12.23 26.36
CA VAL A 276 -0.09 -11.51 26.64
C VAL A 276 -0.18 -10.64 27.90
N ALA A 277 -1.36 -10.08 28.17
CA ALA A 277 -1.61 -9.26 29.34
C ALA A 277 -1.59 -10.08 30.64
N GLU A 278 -2.20 -11.27 30.63
CA GLU A 278 -2.15 -12.20 31.77
C GLU A 278 -0.74 -12.75 31.98
N TYR A 279 -0.03 -13.04 30.88
CA TYR A 279 1.37 -13.44 30.92
C TYR A 279 2.23 -12.37 31.60
N LEU A 280 2.12 -11.11 31.18
CA LEU A 280 2.88 -10.02 31.77
C LEU A 280 2.52 -9.82 33.25
N ALA A 281 1.23 -9.87 33.61
CA ALA A 281 0.79 -9.74 35.00
C ALA A 281 1.37 -10.85 35.90
N LYS A 282 1.44 -12.09 35.40
CA LYS A 282 2.08 -13.21 36.11
C LYS A 282 3.57 -13.00 36.29
N VAL A 283 4.30 -12.60 35.24
CA VAL A 283 5.74 -12.31 35.33
C VAL A 283 6.01 -11.18 36.31
N SER A 284 5.23 -10.09 36.24
CA SER A 284 5.35 -8.95 37.17
C SER A 284 5.07 -9.36 38.63
N SER A 285 4.12 -10.26 38.87
CA SER A 285 3.83 -10.79 40.21
C SER A 285 5.01 -11.59 40.78
N VAL A 286 5.64 -12.43 39.97
CA VAL A 286 6.83 -13.21 40.37
C VAL A 286 8.00 -12.29 40.70
N VAL A 287 8.27 -11.30 39.84
CA VAL A 287 9.35 -10.32 40.04
C VAL A 287 9.12 -9.48 41.31
N SER A 288 7.85 -9.11 41.58
CA SER A 288 7.46 -8.41 42.81
C SER A 288 7.78 -9.24 44.05
N LEU A 289 7.36 -10.52 44.06
CA LEU A 289 7.58 -11.44 45.18
C LEU A 289 9.07 -11.69 45.44
N TRP A 290 9.87 -11.90 44.39
CA TRP A 290 11.32 -12.05 44.56
C TRP A 290 12.01 -10.77 45.03
N SER A 291 11.43 -9.61 44.75
CA SER A 291 11.97 -8.33 45.22
C SER A 291 11.59 -8.04 46.68
N SER A 292 10.45 -8.54 47.17
CA SER A 292 10.04 -8.41 48.57
C SER A 292 10.58 -9.50 49.50
N ASP A 293 10.81 -10.72 49.00
CA ASP A 293 11.28 -11.85 49.80
C ASP A 293 12.80 -11.78 50.02
N THR A 294 13.23 -11.43 51.24
CA THR A 294 14.66 -11.36 51.61
C THR A 294 15.36 -12.73 51.69
N GLU A 295 14.59 -13.81 51.82
CA GLU A 295 15.12 -15.17 51.83
C GLU A 295 15.23 -15.77 50.41
N SER A 296 14.69 -15.08 49.40
CA SER A 296 14.80 -15.50 48.00
C SER A 296 16.24 -15.41 47.51
N GLN A 297 16.70 -16.46 46.83
CA GLN A 297 18.00 -16.46 46.14
C GLN A 297 18.09 -15.35 45.07
N HIS A 298 16.94 -14.88 44.57
CA HIS A 298 16.85 -13.84 43.56
C HIS A 298 16.72 -12.43 44.16
N HIS A 299 16.63 -12.25 45.47
CA HIS A 299 16.41 -10.94 46.10
C HIS A 299 17.42 -9.88 45.64
N HIS A 300 18.70 -10.24 45.64
CA HIS A 300 19.82 -9.38 45.27
C HIS A 300 20.13 -9.34 43.76
N SER A 301 19.39 -10.08 42.93
CA SER A 301 19.60 -10.10 41.48
C SER A 301 19.02 -8.85 40.80
N GLY A 302 19.60 -8.49 39.65
CA GLY A 302 19.13 -7.39 38.81
C GLY A 302 17.72 -7.66 38.25
N LEU A 303 17.00 -6.61 37.88
CA LEU A 303 15.65 -6.76 37.31
C LEU A 303 15.67 -7.62 36.04
N ASP A 304 16.71 -7.49 35.21
CA ASP A 304 16.90 -8.27 33.99
C ASP A 304 17.07 -9.77 34.27
N GLU A 305 17.82 -10.14 35.30
CA GLU A 305 17.96 -11.53 35.75
C GLU A 305 16.65 -12.07 36.33
N LYS A 306 15.94 -11.27 37.15
CA LYS A 306 14.62 -11.64 37.69
C LYS A 306 13.60 -11.86 36.58
N VAL A 307 13.54 -10.99 35.58
CA VAL A 307 12.57 -11.13 34.48
C VAL A 307 12.89 -12.34 33.61
N LYS A 308 14.17 -12.59 33.29
CA LYS A 308 14.60 -13.79 32.55
C LYS A 308 14.22 -15.07 33.27
N GLU A 309 14.49 -15.12 34.57
CA GLU A 309 14.19 -16.29 35.37
C GLU A 309 12.67 -16.47 35.53
N ALA A 310 11.92 -15.39 35.73
CA ALA A 310 10.46 -15.42 35.81
C ALA A 310 9.82 -15.91 34.50
N GLU A 311 10.30 -15.48 33.33
CA GLU A 311 9.84 -16.02 32.04
C GLU A 311 10.15 -17.52 31.91
N ARG A 312 11.34 -17.97 32.32
CA ARG A 312 11.68 -19.40 32.35
C ARG A 312 10.73 -20.17 33.26
N THR A 313 10.33 -19.58 34.39
CA THR A 313 9.35 -20.20 35.28
C THR A 313 7.94 -20.33 34.69
N MET A 314 7.67 -19.75 33.52
CA MET A 314 6.41 -19.96 32.82
C MET A 314 6.53 -21.00 31.69
N SER A 315 7.75 -21.50 31.43
CA SER A 315 8.03 -22.49 30.39
C SER A 315 8.06 -23.93 30.95
N PHE A 316 7.39 -24.85 30.25
CA PHE A 316 7.31 -26.26 30.60
C PHE A 316 8.12 -27.11 29.61
N ALA A 317 8.87 -28.08 30.13
CA ALA A 317 9.48 -29.10 29.29
C ALA A 317 8.46 -30.20 28.99
N SER A 318 8.32 -30.60 27.72
CA SER A 318 7.53 -31.78 27.33
C SER A 318 8.23 -33.05 27.83
N ILE A 319 7.87 -33.52 29.01
CA ILE A 319 8.43 -34.74 29.61
C ILE A 319 7.49 -35.94 29.37
N ALA A 320 8.07 -37.15 29.30
CA ALA A 320 7.38 -38.41 29.02
C ALA A 320 6.17 -38.67 29.95
N LYS A 321 5.10 -39.25 29.37
CA LYS A 321 3.82 -39.59 30.02
C LYS A 321 4.00 -40.60 31.17
N LEU A 322 3.45 -40.31 32.35
CA LEU A 322 3.24 -41.32 33.41
C LEU A 322 2.23 -42.37 32.92
N SER A 323 2.38 -43.61 33.41
CA SER A 323 1.33 -44.61 33.25
C SER A 323 0.10 -44.25 34.09
N ARG A 324 -1.06 -44.77 33.71
CA ARG A 324 -2.33 -44.52 34.40
C ARG A 324 -2.28 -44.94 35.88
N GLU A 325 -1.62 -46.05 36.21
CA GLU A 325 -1.45 -46.52 37.59
C GLU A 325 -0.60 -45.56 38.43
N GLU A 326 0.48 -45.03 37.85
CA GLU A 326 1.38 -44.07 38.52
C GLU A 326 0.70 -42.71 38.76
N LEU A 327 -0.15 -42.28 37.82
CA LEU A 327 -0.95 -41.06 37.96
C LEU A 327 -1.90 -41.17 39.16
N ILE A 328 -2.68 -42.25 39.25
CA ILE A 328 -3.65 -42.47 40.34
C ILE A 328 -2.93 -42.57 41.69
N ALA A 329 -1.83 -43.33 41.78
CA ALA A 329 -1.01 -43.41 42.99
C ALA A 329 -0.42 -42.05 43.40
N GLY A 330 -0.19 -41.15 42.44
CA GLY A 330 0.22 -39.77 42.68
C GLY A 330 -0.90 -38.87 43.19
N LEU A 331 -2.11 -38.99 42.63
CA LEU A 331 -3.30 -38.27 43.10
C LEU A 331 -3.62 -38.64 44.56
N ASP A 332 -3.61 -39.94 44.88
CA ASP A 332 -3.83 -40.43 46.25
C ASP A 332 -2.78 -39.90 47.23
N PHE A 333 -1.52 -39.83 46.80
CA PHE A 333 -0.45 -39.31 47.63
C PHE A 333 -0.59 -37.80 47.86
N LEU A 334 -0.94 -37.04 46.84
CA LEU A 334 -1.22 -35.60 46.97
C LEU A 334 -2.39 -35.36 47.93
N HIS A 335 -3.47 -36.15 47.82
CA HIS A 335 -4.61 -36.08 48.73
C HIS A 335 -4.19 -36.32 50.20
N CYS A 336 -3.32 -37.31 50.44
CA CYS A 336 -2.76 -37.55 51.78
C CYS A 336 -1.92 -36.37 52.29
N LEU A 337 -1.06 -35.79 51.46
CA LEU A 337 -0.22 -34.66 51.84
C LEU A 337 -1.05 -33.40 52.11
N MET A 338 -2.07 -33.13 51.29
CA MET A 338 -2.98 -31.99 51.51
C MET A 338 -3.75 -32.10 52.82
N ARG A 339 -4.15 -33.31 53.24
CA ARG A 339 -4.76 -33.52 54.57
C ARG A 339 -3.74 -33.37 55.69
N ALA A 340 -2.52 -33.88 55.52
CA ALA A 340 -1.49 -33.85 56.55
C ALA A 340 -0.90 -32.45 56.79
N TRP A 341 -0.74 -31.65 55.73
CA TRP A 341 -0.12 -30.32 55.80
C TRP A 341 -1.13 -29.16 55.71
N GLY A 342 -2.37 -29.43 55.32
CA GLY A 342 -3.37 -28.41 54.98
C GLY A 342 -3.67 -27.41 56.08
N GLU A 343 -3.91 -27.86 57.32
CA GLU A 343 -4.24 -26.98 58.46
C GLU A 343 -3.10 -25.99 58.77
N GLU A 344 -1.85 -26.47 58.77
CA GLU A 344 -0.69 -25.63 59.05
C GLU A 344 -0.41 -24.64 57.90
N LEU A 345 -0.62 -25.09 56.65
CA LEU A 345 -0.45 -24.24 55.46
C LEU A 345 -1.51 -23.14 55.37
N ARG A 346 -2.77 -23.41 55.75
CA ARG A 346 -3.85 -22.39 55.75
C ARG A 346 -3.48 -21.17 56.60
N GLY A 347 -2.89 -21.38 57.77
CA GLY A 347 -2.46 -20.29 58.66
C GLY A 347 -1.35 -19.41 58.06
N VAL A 348 -0.43 -20.02 57.31
CA VAL A 348 0.72 -19.32 56.69
C VAL A 348 0.32 -18.64 55.38
N LEU A 349 -0.50 -19.29 54.55
CA LEU A 349 -0.94 -18.77 53.25
C LEU A 349 -1.90 -17.58 53.38
N ASN A 350 -2.59 -17.46 54.53
CA ASN A 350 -3.47 -16.33 54.83
C ASN A 350 -2.75 -15.09 55.37
N SER A 351 -1.46 -15.18 55.74
CA SER A 351 -0.71 -14.04 56.26
C SER A 351 0.00 -13.27 55.13
N SER A 352 -0.15 -11.94 55.12
CA SER A 352 0.49 -11.08 54.10
C SER A 352 2.00 -10.90 54.30
N GLU A 353 2.52 -11.24 55.48
CA GLU A 353 3.95 -11.10 55.84
C GLU A 353 4.80 -12.30 55.42
N ASN A 354 4.19 -13.46 55.12
CA ASN A 354 4.90 -14.70 54.74
C ASN A 354 4.70 -15.09 53.26
N GLN A 355 4.32 -14.14 52.39
CA GLN A 355 4.12 -14.42 50.96
C GLN A 355 5.47 -14.58 50.26
N CYS A 356 5.75 -15.79 49.78
CA CYS A 356 6.92 -16.15 49.00
C CYS A 356 6.51 -16.73 47.63
N TYR A 357 7.46 -16.86 46.71
CA TYR A 357 7.18 -17.38 45.36
C TYR A 357 6.55 -18.78 45.39
N GLU A 358 7.02 -19.67 46.26
CA GLU A 358 6.56 -21.05 46.37
C GLU A 358 5.09 -21.13 46.85
N SER A 359 4.68 -20.19 47.71
CA SER A 359 3.28 -20.05 48.14
C SER A 359 2.38 -19.54 47.01
N TYR A 360 2.85 -18.55 46.24
CA TYR A 360 2.15 -18.02 45.08
C TYR A 360 2.00 -19.06 43.98
N TRP A 361 3.07 -19.78 43.65
CA TRP A 361 3.07 -20.80 42.61
C TRP A 361 2.11 -21.96 42.94
N LEU A 362 2.06 -22.41 44.20
CA LEU A 362 1.08 -23.41 44.63
C LEU A 362 -0.36 -22.88 44.46
N LEU A 363 -0.63 -21.64 44.87
CA LEU A 363 -1.96 -21.03 44.75
C LEU A 363 -2.38 -20.74 43.30
N ASP A 364 -1.43 -20.47 42.39
CA ASP A 364 -1.70 -20.28 40.96
C ASP A 364 -1.96 -21.60 40.23
N THR A 365 -1.31 -22.70 40.66
CA THR A 365 -1.41 -24.02 40.00
C THR A 365 -2.62 -24.84 40.47
N LEU A 366 -3.00 -24.78 41.76
CA LEU A 366 -4.10 -25.55 42.33
C LEU A 366 -5.47 -25.34 41.63
N PRO A 367 -5.90 -24.10 41.27
CA PRO A 367 -7.18 -23.89 40.58
C PRO A 367 -7.22 -24.52 39.19
N THR A 368 -6.11 -24.42 38.45
CA THR A 368 -5.96 -25.02 37.12
C THR A 368 -6.00 -26.54 37.24
N PHE A 369 -5.24 -27.10 38.18
CA PHE A 369 -5.22 -28.54 38.43
C PHE A 369 -6.59 -29.09 38.87
N ARG A 370 -7.34 -28.36 39.71
CA ARG A 370 -8.71 -28.72 40.08
C ARG A 370 -9.61 -28.85 38.84
N LYS A 371 -9.55 -27.89 37.91
CA LYS A 371 -10.32 -27.96 36.66
C LYS A 371 -9.92 -29.20 35.84
N SER A 372 -8.62 -29.47 35.73
CA SER A 372 -8.14 -30.66 35.03
C SER A 372 -8.60 -31.96 35.69
N LEU A 373 -8.66 -32.03 37.02
CA LEU A 373 -9.21 -33.19 37.75
C LEU A 373 -10.71 -33.40 37.48
N VAL A 374 -11.49 -32.33 37.42
CA VAL A 374 -12.93 -32.40 37.07
C VAL A 374 -13.09 -32.88 35.64
N CYS A 375 -12.38 -32.30 34.67
CA CYS A 375 -12.41 -32.76 33.28
C CYS A 375 -11.94 -34.22 33.13
N PHE A 376 -10.91 -34.62 33.87
CA PHE A 376 -10.44 -36.00 33.92
C PHE A 376 -11.55 -36.92 34.41
N SER A 377 -12.28 -36.54 35.47
CA SER A 377 -13.42 -37.32 35.97
C SER A 377 -14.61 -37.43 35.01
N GLU A 378 -14.77 -36.48 34.08
CA GLU A 378 -15.85 -36.45 33.08
C GLU A 378 -15.54 -37.28 31.82
N THR A 379 -14.27 -37.69 31.62
CA THR A 379 -13.91 -38.59 30.51
C THR A 379 -14.38 -40.02 30.75
N GLY A 380 -15.13 -40.57 29.80
CA GLY A 380 -15.85 -41.86 29.91
C GLY A 380 -15.01 -43.15 29.99
N ASP A 381 -13.68 -43.04 30.16
CA ASP A 381 -12.75 -44.18 30.20
C ASP A 381 -12.26 -44.54 31.63
N LEU A 382 -12.81 -43.91 32.68
CA LEU A 382 -12.41 -44.13 34.09
C LEU A 382 -13.24 -45.21 34.81
N SER A 383 -12.60 -45.97 35.72
CA SER A 383 -13.29 -46.83 36.68
C SER A 383 -13.90 -46.02 37.83
N GLU A 384 -14.92 -46.56 38.52
CA GLU A 384 -15.60 -45.86 39.63
C GLU A 384 -14.64 -45.46 40.76
N ASP A 385 -13.63 -46.29 41.04
CA ASP A 385 -12.65 -46.03 42.09
C ASP A 385 -11.69 -44.89 41.69
N GLU A 386 -11.27 -44.82 40.43
CA GLU A 386 -10.42 -43.73 39.90
C GLU A 386 -11.18 -42.39 39.83
N MET A 387 -12.45 -42.43 39.42
CA MET A 387 -13.33 -41.25 39.39
C MET A 387 -13.54 -40.68 40.80
N ARG A 388 -13.71 -41.57 41.79
CA ARG A 388 -13.84 -41.18 43.20
C ARG A 388 -12.59 -40.50 43.73
N VAL A 389 -11.40 -41.04 43.47
CA VAL A 389 -10.12 -40.44 43.90
C VAL A 389 -9.93 -39.03 43.30
N ALA A 390 -10.21 -38.85 42.01
CA ALA A 390 -10.11 -37.56 41.35
C ALA A 390 -11.10 -36.52 41.91
N LEU A 391 -12.36 -36.91 42.14
CA LEU A 391 -13.40 -36.03 42.68
C LEU A 391 -13.16 -35.67 44.16
N GLU A 392 -12.74 -36.62 45.00
CA GLU A 392 -12.40 -36.36 46.40
C GLU A 392 -11.22 -35.38 46.53
N LEU A 393 -10.20 -35.55 45.69
CA LEU A 393 -9.07 -34.62 45.63
C LEU A 393 -9.49 -33.24 45.10
N ALA A 394 -10.29 -33.18 44.04
CA ALA A 394 -10.82 -31.93 43.51
C ALA A 394 -11.66 -31.16 44.54
N GLN A 395 -12.46 -31.87 45.33
CA GLN A 395 -13.22 -31.30 46.45
C GLN A 395 -12.30 -30.83 47.57
N THR A 396 -11.29 -31.62 47.94
CA THR A 396 -10.29 -31.25 48.97
C THR A 396 -9.52 -29.98 48.57
N ILE A 397 -9.17 -29.84 47.28
CA ILE A 397 -8.54 -28.62 46.75
C ILE A 397 -9.53 -27.45 46.78
N ASP A 398 -10.79 -27.66 46.40
CA ASP A 398 -11.82 -26.61 46.42
C ASP A 398 -12.04 -26.08 47.84
N ASP A 399 -12.13 -26.96 48.84
CA ASP A 399 -12.30 -26.58 50.24
C ASP A 399 -11.06 -25.87 50.78
N PHE A 400 -9.86 -26.36 50.44
CA PHE A 400 -8.59 -25.69 50.77
C PHE A 400 -8.51 -24.27 50.17
N LEU A 401 -8.87 -24.09 48.90
CA LEU A 401 -8.86 -22.78 48.23
C LEU A 401 -9.94 -21.84 48.79
N LYS A 402 -11.15 -22.32 49.06
CA LYS A 402 -12.24 -21.50 49.64
C LYS A 402 -11.83 -20.88 50.97
N GLU A 403 -11.18 -21.64 51.83
CA GLU A 403 -10.73 -21.18 53.14
C GLU A 403 -9.55 -20.18 53.10
N ILE A 404 -8.81 -20.12 51.98
CA ILE A 404 -7.74 -19.15 51.75
C ILE A 404 -8.28 -17.90 51.00
N SER A 405 -9.36 -18.04 50.24
CA SER A 405 -9.84 -17.08 49.24
C SER A 405 -10.49 -15.77 49.74
N THR A 406 -10.35 -15.40 51.02
CA THR A 406 -10.96 -14.15 51.54
C THR A 406 -10.09 -12.90 51.49
N THR A 407 -8.79 -12.99 51.19
CA THR A 407 -7.85 -11.85 51.33
C THR A 407 -6.99 -11.55 50.10
N GLN A 408 -7.02 -12.37 49.05
CA GLN A 408 -6.17 -12.20 47.86
C GLN A 408 -6.94 -11.59 46.68
N LYS A 409 -7.70 -10.51 46.93
CA LYS A 409 -8.06 -9.59 45.84
C LYS A 409 -6.82 -8.76 45.55
N SER A 410 -6.34 -8.90 44.31
CA SER A 410 -5.26 -8.12 43.69
C SER A 410 -4.94 -6.85 44.47
N LYS A 411 -3.83 -6.85 45.21
CA LYS A 411 -3.09 -5.60 45.36
C LYS A 411 -2.92 -5.11 43.93
N ASP A 412 -3.41 -3.91 43.63
CA ASP A 412 -3.10 -3.21 42.40
C ASP A 412 -1.58 -3.32 42.24
N LEU A 413 -1.14 -4.22 41.35
CA LEU A 413 0.27 -4.36 41.01
C LEU A 413 0.68 -2.98 40.56
N ASP A 414 1.69 -2.43 41.23
CA ASP A 414 2.19 -1.10 40.93
C ASP A 414 2.42 -1.02 39.42
N THR A 415 1.65 -0.17 38.74
CA THR A 415 1.68 -0.05 37.27
C THR A 415 3.09 0.28 36.78
N SER A 416 3.92 0.89 37.65
CA SER A 416 5.34 1.15 37.42
C SER A 416 6.19 -0.12 37.30
N LEU A 417 5.93 -1.17 38.10
CA LEU A 417 6.68 -2.42 38.01
C LEU A 417 6.31 -3.19 36.74
N SER A 418 5.03 -3.17 36.37
CA SER A 418 4.55 -3.85 35.16
C SER A 418 5.16 -3.23 33.89
N SER A 419 5.30 -1.91 33.85
CA SER A 419 5.95 -1.21 32.74
C SER A 419 7.45 -1.52 32.65
N SER A 420 8.19 -1.51 33.78
CA SER A 420 9.62 -1.87 33.79
C SER A 420 9.86 -3.32 33.37
N VAL A 421 8.99 -4.25 33.77
CA VAL A 421 9.07 -5.66 33.33
C VAL A 421 8.84 -5.79 31.83
N ALA A 422 7.82 -5.12 31.28
CA ALA A 422 7.55 -5.10 29.84
C ALA A 422 8.72 -4.54 29.03
N MET A 423 9.30 -3.41 29.47
CA MET A 423 10.47 -2.81 28.84
C MET A 423 11.68 -3.74 28.89
N THR A 424 11.91 -4.43 30.01
CA THR A 424 13.00 -5.40 30.16
C THR A 424 12.82 -6.59 29.21
N ILE A 425 11.59 -7.10 29.04
CA ILE A 425 11.27 -8.17 28.07
C ILE A 425 11.62 -7.74 26.64
N ILE A 426 11.28 -6.49 26.27
CA ILE A 426 11.55 -5.92 24.94
C ILE A 426 13.06 -5.71 24.73
N GLU A 427 13.74 -5.02 25.65
CA GLU A 427 15.17 -4.69 25.55
C GLU A 427 16.06 -5.94 25.50
N GLN A 428 15.70 -6.98 26.27
CA GLN A 428 16.45 -8.24 26.32
C GLN A 428 16.00 -9.24 25.25
N LYS A 429 15.00 -8.91 24.41
CA LYS A 429 14.45 -9.77 23.34
C LYS A 429 14.07 -11.17 23.83
N LEU A 430 13.35 -11.23 24.95
CA LEU A 430 12.90 -12.45 25.60
C LEU A 430 11.80 -13.17 24.79
N GLN A 431 11.40 -14.41 25.15
CA GLN A 431 10.61 -15.31 24.27
C GLN A 431 9.37 -14.66 23.63
N ARG A 432 8.62 -13.85 24.39
CA ARG A 432 7.38 -13.20 23.92
C ARG A 432 7.51 -11.69 23.64
N HIS A 433 8.72 -11.19 23.41
CA HIS A 433 8.97 -9.74 23.24
C HIS A 433 8.11 -9.08 22.14
N MET A 434 7.90 -9.75 21.00
CA MET A 434 7.10 -9.22 19.89
C MET A 434 5.63 -9.01 20.25
N GLU A 435 5.06 -9.88 21.08
CA GLU A 435 3.68 -9.77 21.54
C GLU A 435 3.54 -8.65 22.59
N VAL A 436 4.56 -8.51 23.46
CA VAL A 436 4.61 -7.45 24.48
C VAL A 436 4.73 -6.06 23.84
N CYS A 437 5.36 -5.93 22.66
CA CYS A 437 5.36 -4.67 21.90
C CYS A 437 3.95 -4.13 21.63
N SER A 438 2.95 -4.99 21.44
CA SER A 438 1.57 -4.55 21.23
C SER A 438 0.97 -3.92 22.50
N ILE A 439 1.22 -4.50 23.68
CA ILE A 439 0.72 -3.94 24.94
C ILE A 439 1.46 -2.63 25.24
N PHE A 440 2.78 -2.63 25.05
CA PHE A 440 3.61 -1.45 25.21
C PHE A 440 3.12 -0.25 24.37
N ALA A 441 2.65 -0.52 23.15
CA ALA A 441 2.13 0.50 22.23
C ALA A 441 0.72 1.01 22.58
N SER A 442 -0.09 0.22 23.31
CA SER A 442 -1.52 0.53 23.58
C SER A 442 -1.81 0.96 25.02
N GLU A 443 -0.95 0.63 25.98
CA GLU A 443 -1.24 0.81 27.40
C GLU A 443 -1.03 2.27 27.84
N LYS A 444 -2.13 2.97 28.13
CA LYS A 444 -2.14 4.43 28.37
C LYS A 444 -1.43 4.85 29.66
N THR A 445 -1.29 3.95 30.62
CA THR A 445 -0.74 4.26 31.95
C THR A 445 0.79 4.29 32.00
N TRP A 446 1.49 3.74 31.00
CA TRP A 446 2.95 3.61 30.99
C TRP A 446 3.67 4.70 30.19
N VAL A 447 2.92 5.37 29.32
CA VAL A 447 3.43 6.16 28.20
C VAL A 447 4.05 7.46 28.69
N PHE A 448 5.04 7.98 27.96
CA PHE A 448 5.71 9.26 28.21
C PHE A 448 6.45 9.34 29.56
N SER A 449 6.80 8.20 30.15
CA SER A 449 7.91 8.13 31.10
C SER A 449 9.25 8.12 30.35
N LYS A 450 10.32 8.64 30.97
CA LYS A 450 11.66 8.66 30.34
C LYS A 450 12.11 7.27 29.89
N ASP A 451 11.88 6.26 30.73
CA ASP A 451 12.23 4.87 30.45
C ASP A 451 11.42 4.30 29.26
N TRP A 452 10.15 4.70 29.10
CA TRP A 452 9.32 4.31 27.95
C TRP A 452 9.86 4.90 26.64
N VAL A 453 10.21 6.20 26.63
CA VAL A 453 10.77 6.86 25.44
C VAL A 453 12.12 6.23 25.07
N ASP A 454 13.00 6.02 26.06
CA ASP A 454 14.30 5.37 25.85
C ASP A 454 14.15 3.94 25.30
N CYS A 455 13.19 3.17 25.80
CA CYS A 455 12.91 1.82 25.32
C CYS A 455 12.45 1.83 23.85
N LEU A 456 11.51 2.71 23.49
CA LEU A 456 11.02 2.87 22.11
C LEU A 456 12.16 3.29 21.17
N VAL A 457 12.98 4.27 21.57
CA VAL A 457 14.09 4.80 20.75
C VAL A 457 15.17 3.75 20.50
N LYS A 458 15.54 2.95 21.50
CA LYS A 458 16.54 1.87 21.35
C LYS A 458 16.03 0.69 20.52
N ASN A 459 14.73 0.43 20.53
CA ASN A 459 14.14 -0.78 19.96
C ASN A 459 13.22 -0.53 18.75
N ARG A 460 13.38 0.59 18.04
CA ARG A 460 12.56 1.00 16.88
C ARG A 460 12.28 -0.10 15.86
N ALA A 461 13.28 -0.94 15.57
CA ALA A 461 13.16 -2.05 14.63
C ALA A 461 12.03 -3.05 14.99
N LEU A 462 11.70 -3.19 16.28
CA LEU A 462 10.62 -4.08 16.73
C LEU A 462 9.22 -3.49 16.49
N PHE A 463 9.12 -2.17 16.28
CA PHE A 463 7.88 -1.43 16.05
C PHE A 463 7.62 -1.14 14.56
N GLN A 464 8.43 -1.68 13.66
CA GLN A 464 8.26 -1.56 12.20
C GLN A 464 7.18 -2.51 11.65
N LYS A 465 5.98 -2.44 12.23
CA LYS A 465 4.76 -3.11 11.71
C LYS A 465 3.62 -2.10 11.65
N PRO A 466 2.78 -2.10 10.60
CA PRO A 466 1.74 -1.09 10.40
C PRO A 466 0.78 -0.99 11.59
N GLU A 467 0.32 -2.14 12.12
CA GLU A 467 -0.54 -2.21 13.31
C GLU A 467 0.06 -1.58 14.57
N LEU A 468 1.39 -1.73 14.78
CA LEU A 468 2.08 -1.18 15.95
C LEU A 468 2.27 0.33 15.81
N VAL A 469 2.61 0.81 14.61
CA VAL A 469 2.71 2.23 14.32
C VAL A 469 1.37 2.93 14.53
N LEU A 470 0.26 2.35 14.06
CA LEU A 470 -1.09 2.88 14.29
C LEU A 470 -1.43 2.96 15.79
N LYS A 471 -1.18 1.90 16.55
CA LYS A 471 -1.38 1.92 18.02
C LYS A 471 -0.54 2.99 18.72
N LEU A 472 0.73 3.16 18.31
CA LEU A 472 1.58 4.22 18.85
C LEU A 472 1.05 5.62 18.53
N LEU A 473 0.53 5.83 17.31
CA LEU A 473 -0.10 7.10 16.90
C LEU A 473 -1.37 7.38 17.69
N GLU A 474 -2.24 6.38 17.88
CA GLU A 474 -3.44 6.50 18.72
C GLU A 474 -3.08 6.88 20.16
N THR A 475 -2.06 6.24 20.72
CA THR A 475 -1.58 6.52 22.08
C THR A 475 -0.99 7.93 22.19
N LEU A 476 -0.22 8.39 21.19
CA LEU A 476 0.30 9.75 21.11
C LEU A 476 -0.82 10.80 21.05
N VAL A 477 -1.84 10.58 20.22
CA VAL A 477 -2.99 11.48 20.09
C VAL A 477 -3.79 11.54 21.39
N ASN A 478 -4.07 10.40 22.01
CA ASN A 478 -4.76 10.34 23.31
C ASN A 478 -4.00 11.13 24.39
N PHE A 479 -2.67 10.99 24.44
CA PHE A 479 -1.86 11.73 25.40
C PHE A 479 -1.87 13.24 25.14
N ALA A 480 -1.69 13.66 23.89
CA ALA A 480 -1.67 15.07 23.53
C ALA A 480 -2.97 15.81 23.87
N THR A 481 -4.13 15.13 23.80
CA THR A 481 -5.41 15.71 24.23
C THR A 481 -5.56 15.88 25.74
N SER A 482 -4.66 15.28 26.54
CA SER A 482 -4.76 15.21 28.01
C SER A 482 -3.75 16.05 28.79
N CYS A 483 -2.67 16.53 28.15
CA CYS A 483 -1.57 17.22 28.84
C CYS A 483 -1.01 18.39 28.01
N GLU A 484 -1.01 19.60 28.60
CA GLU A 484 -0.53 20.85 27.97
C GLU A 484 0.82 21.35 28.54
N ASP A 485 1.52 20.54 29.34
CA ASP A 485 2.77 20.96 29.99
C ASP A 485 3.94 21.08 29.01
N ARG A 486 4.86 22.01 29.27
CA ARG A 486 6.02 22.29 28.39
C ARG A 486 7.01 21.12 28.31
N GLU A 487 7.26 20.41 29.41
CA GLU A 487 8.09 19.19 29.39
C GLU A 487 7.41 18.05 28.62
N ALA A 488 6.07 17.99 28.65
CA ALA A 488 5.30 17.04 27.86
C ALA A 488 5.38 17.34 26.35
N GLN A 489 5.48 18.61 25.94
CA GLN A 489 5.68 18.99 24.53
C GLN A 489 7.05 18.52 23.98
N GLU A 490 8.13 18.64 24.76
CA GLU A 490 9.46 18.15 24.34
C GLU A 490 9.45 16.62 24.16
N MET A 491 8.81 15.89 25.10
CA MET A 491 8.65 14.44 24.97
C MET A 491 7.71 14.03 23.82
N GLN A 492 6.64 14.80 23.57
CA GLN A 492 5.78 14.59 22.40
C GLN A 492 6.57 14.73 21.10
N MET A 493 7.47 15.70 21.00
CA MET A 493 8.32 15.88 19.82
C MET A 493 9.26 14.69 19.60
N GLU A 494 9.91 14.21 20.66
CA GLU A 494 10.83 13.08 20.59
C GLU A 494 10.11 11.77 20.22
N VAL A 495 8.94 11.52 20.81
CA VAL A 495 8.11 10.34 20.50
C VAL A 495 7.54 10.42 19.09
N THR A 496 7.04 11.59 18.66
CA THR A 496 6.55 11.80 17.29
C THR A 496 7.67 11.49 16.29
N LYS A 497 8.89 11.99 16.54
CA LYS A 497 10.05 11.70 15.71
C LYS A 497 10.36 10.20 15.64
N ALA A 498 10.37 9.51 16.79
CA ALA A 498 10.63 8.07 16.82
C ALA A 498 9.58 7.26 16.06
N ILE A 499 8.29 7.62 16.16
CA ILE A 499 7.20 6.95 15.43
C ILE A 499 7.30 7.23 13.93
N VAL A 500 7.57 8.47 13.52
CA VAL A 500 7.77 8.84 12.11
C VAL A 500 8.97 8.12 11.51
N GLU A 501 10.04 7.89 12.27
CA GLU A 501 11.18 7.08 11.84
C GLU A 501 10.81 5.60 11.69
N CYS A 502 10.03 5.03 12.62
CA CYS A 502 9.50 3.67 12.48
C CYS A 502 8.64 3.52 11.21
N TYR A 503 7.77 4.50 10.95
CA TYR A 503 6.98 4.57 9.72
C TYR A 503 7.84 4.73 8.46
N SER A 504 8.91 5.51 8.52
CA SER A 504 9.76 5.78 7.36
C SER A 504 10.48 4.53 6.83
N GLU A 505 10.78 3.58 7.72
CA GLU A 505 11.42 2.29 7.39
C GLU A 505 10.43 1.24 6.84
N LEU A 506 9.11 1.50 6.90
CA LEU A 506 8.10 0.59 6.37
C LEU A 506 8.16 0.49 4.83
N SER A 507 7.68 -0.64 4.30
CA SER A 507 7.44 -0.82 2.86
C SER A 507 6.36 0.15 2.36
N LEU A 508 6.30 0.43 1.06
CA LEU A 508 5.28 1.33 0.50
C LEU A 508 3.85 0.81 0.73
N THR A 509 3.67 -0.52 0.72
CA THR A 509 2.38 -1.17 1.02
C THR A 509 1.97 -0.90 2.47
N ASP A 510 2.88 -1.16 3.43
CA ASP A 510 2.59 -0.96 4.85
C ASP A 510 2.40 0.54 5.19
N LYS A 511 3.12 1.44 4.50
CA LYS A 511 2.89 2.89 4.62
C LYS A 511 1.47 3.27 4.22
N ASN A 512 0.94 2.67 3.16
CA ASN A 512 -0.44 2.90 2.73
C ASN A 512 -1.46 2.37 3.75
N GLU A 513 -1.21 1.22 4.37
CA GLU A 513 -2.07 0.71 5.46
C GLU A 513 -2.14 1.70 6.64
N VAL A 514 -0.99 2.25 7.05
CA VAL A 514 -0.95 3.26 8.12
C VAL A 514 -1.66 4.56 7.70
N ILE A 515 -1.46 5.05 6.48
CA ILE A 515 -2.18 6.24 5.98
C ILE A 515 -3.69 5.99 5.96
N SER A 516 -4.15 4.80 5.54
CA SER A 516 -5.57 4.44 5.58
C SER A 516 -6.12 4.48 7.01
N GLY A 517 -5.41 3.88 7.96
CA GLY A 517 -5.81 3.92 9.38
C GLY A 517 -5.84 5.34 9.95
N VAL A 518 -4.91 6.20 9.56
CA VAL A 518 -4.89 7.63 9.95
C VAL A 518 -6.11 8.37 9.40
N LEU A 519 -6.46 8.15 8.12
CA LEU A 519 -7.62 8.77 7.48
C LEU A 519 -8.95 8.25 8.06
N GLU A 520 -9.03 6.95 8.38
CA GLU A 520 -10.19 6.35 9.03
C GLU A 520 -10.40 6.86 10.46
N ALA A 521 -9.33 7.08 11.22
CA ALA A 521 -9.39 7.55 12.60
C ALA A 521 -9.58 9.07 12.72
N TRP A 522 -8.95 9.86 11.85
CA TRP A 522 -8.87 11.33 12.02
C TRP A 522 -9.23 12.16 10.76
N GLY A 523 -9.62 11.53 9.66
CA GLY A 523 -10.07 12.21 8.44
C GLY A 523 -8.96 12.96 7.68
N GLY A 524 -9.34 13.85 6.76
CA GLY A 524 -8.43 14.60 5.89
C GLY A 524 -7.29 15.38 6.61
N PRO A 525 -7.54 16.06 7.75
CA PRO A 525 -6.48 16.69 8.53
C PRO A 525 -5.48 15.72 9.16
N GLY A 526 -5.84 14.45 9.34
CA GLY A 526 -4.99 13.43 9.94
C GLY A 526 -4.53 13.81 11.36
N LEU A 527 -3.24 13.58 11.65
CA LEU A 527 -2.65 13.84 12.97
C LEU A 527 -2.63 15.34 13.35
N SER A 528 -2.62 16.23 12.37
CA SER A 528 -2.63 17.69 12.60
C SER A 528 -3.88 18.20 13.33
N LEU A 529 -4.97 17.42 13.33
CA LEU A 529 -6.20 17.76 14.03
C LEU A 529 -5.99 17.85 15.55
N ASN A 530 -5.15 16.96 16.09
CA ASN A 530 -4.98 16.79 17.54
C ASN A 530 -3.55 17.06 18.03
N LEU A 531 -2.55 17.12 17.14
CA LEU A 531 -1.14 17.30 17.50
C LEU A 531 -0.62 18.66 17.05
N GLN A 532 -0.53 19.62 17.97
CA GLN A 532 0.01 20.95 17.67
C GLN A 532 1.51 20.91 17.31
N VAL A 533 2.29 20.01 17.92
CA VAL A 533 3.72 19.79 17.63
C VAL A 533 3.96 19.40 16.17
N VAL A 534 2.99 18.73 15.54
CA VAL A 534 3.06 18.38 14.12
C VAL A 534 2.92 19.61 13.23
N MET A 535 2.19 20.65 13.66
CA MET A 535 2.02 21.87 12.87
C MET A 535 3.23 22.82 12.95
N GLU A 536 4.05 22.71 13.99
CA GLU A 536 5.27 23.49 14.14
C GLU A 536 6.32 23.03 13.11
N GLY A 537 6.66 23.91 12.16
CA GLY A 537 7.63 23.62 11.10
C GLY A 537 7.09 22.83 9.89
N PHE A 538 5.88 22.24 9.97
CA PHE A 538 5.31 21.47 8.86
C PHE A 538 5.19 22.26 7.55
N GLN A 539 4.78 23.52 7.61
CA GLN A 539 4.69 24.34 6.40
C GLN A 539 6.05 24.58 5.75
N GLU A 540 7.12 24.69 6.56
CA GLU A 540 8.49 24.82 6.06
C GLU A 540 8.96 23.50 5.45
N ASP A 541 8.75 22.38 6.15
CA ASP A 541 9.07 21.03 5.66
C ASP A 541 8.35 20.69 4.35
N LEU A 542 7.06 21.04 4.26
CA LEU A 542 6.24 20.89 3.06
C LEU A 542 6.84 21.70 1.90
N ASN A 543 7.12 22.98 2.12
CA ASN A 543 7.73 23.84 1.10
C ASN A 543 9.12 23.36 0.66
N VAL A 544 9.99 22.98 1.60
CA VAL A 544 11.33 22.46 1.33
C VAL A 544 11.26 21.16 0.53
N THR A 545 10.41 20.23 0.94
CA THR A 545 10.23 18.94 0.27
C THR A 545 9.79 19.14 -1.18
N PHE A 546 8.75 19.96 -1.41
CA PHE A 546 8.26 20.18 -2.77
C PHE A 546 9.21 21.00 -3.65
N ASN A 547 9.97 21.93 -3.06
CA ASN A 547 11.05 22.63 -3.76
C ASN A 547 12.21 21.71 -4.17
N GLN A 548 12.45 20.61 -3.45
CA GLN A 548 13.43 19.60 -3.82
C GLN A 548 12.90 18.66 -4.90
N ILE A 549 11.64 18.22 -4.77
CA ILE A 549 10.94 17.35 -5.73
C ILE A 549 10.91 18.01 -7.11
N THR A 550 10.53 19.29 -7.18
CA THR A 550 10.49 20.04 -8.45
C THR A 550 11.85 20.23 -9.12
N LYS A 551 12.96 20.12 -8.37
CA LYS A 551 14.33 20.26 -8.90
C LYS A 551 14.98 18.93 -9.30
N SER A 552 14.40 17.79 -8.94
CA SER A 552 15.03 16.46 -9.07
C SER A 552 14.13 15.43 -9.75
N VAL A 553 13.76 15.71 -11.01
CA VAL A 553 12.94 14.80 -11.83
C VAL A 553 13.83 13.69 -12.42
N SER A 554 14.00 12.60 -11.68
CA SER A 554 14.64 11.34 -12.13
C SER A 554 14.00 10.12 -11.44
N ASP A 555 14.22 8.90 -11.95
CA ASP A 555 13.63 7.67 -11.36
C ASP A 555 14.13 7.39 -9.93
N GLU A 556 15.42 7.60 -9.67
CA GLU A 556 15.97 7.58 -8.30
C GLU A 556 15.41 8.74 -7.45
N GLY A 557 15.08 9.86 -8.09
CA GLY A 557 14.36 10.98 -7.49
C GLY A 557 12.93 10.62 -7.08
N LEU A 558 12.24 9.76 -7.84
CA LEU A 558 10.85 9.36 -7.58
C LEU A 558 10.72 8.59 -6.26
N THR A 559 11.57 7.59 -6.01
CA THR A 559 11.53 6.81 -4.76
C THR A 559 11.77 7.69 -3.53
N ARG A 560 12.72 8.63 -3.63
CA ARG A 560 12.99 9.63 -2.57
C ARG A 560 11.83 10.59 -2.38
N ALA A 561 11.22 11.05 -3.46
CA ALA A 561 10.06 11.94 -3.44
C ALA A 561 8.84 11.24 -2.81
N VAL A 562 8.57 9.99 -3.18
CA VAL A 562 7.51 9.17 -2.57
C VAL A 562 7.79 9.00 -1.07
N ALA A 563 9.00 8.65 -0.65
CA ALA A 563 9.31 8.54 0.78
C ALA A 563 9.10 9.85 1.55
N ALA A 564 9.50 10.99 0.97
CA ALA A 564 9.29 12.30 1.60
C ALA A 564 7.80 12.70 1.67
N VAL A 565 7.05 12.47 0.60
CA VAL A 565 5.60 12.73 0.56
C VAL A 565 4.84 11.77 1.48
N ALA A 566 5.27 10.51 1.63
CA ALA A 566 4.67 9.57 2.56
C ALA A 566 4.72 10.08 4.00
N ARG A 567 5.82 10.74 4.40
CA ARG A 567 5.96 11.36 5.73
C ARG A 567 5.01 12.55 5.90
N LEU A 568 4.91 13.42 4.90
CA LEU A 568 4.00 14.57 4.95
C LEU A 568 2.53 14.13 4.96
N ALA A 569 2.19 13.12 4.15
CA ALA A 569 0.85 12.55 4.07
C ALA A 569 0.43 11.86 5.38
N LEU A 570 1.35 11.24 6.11
CA LEU A 570 1.06 10.69 7.45
C LEU A 570 0.64 11.80 8.43
N LEU A 571 1.34 12.94 8.38
CA LEU A 571 1.16 14.04 9.33
C LEU A 571 -0.09 14.87 9.02
N HIS A 572 -0.24 15.27 7.76
CA HIS A 572 -1.37 16.07 7.29
C HIS A 572 -1.69 15.71 5.81
N PRO A 573 -2.55 14.69 5.60
CA PRO A 573 -2.91 14.20 4.27
C PRO A 573 -3.47 15.32 3.37
N GLU A 574 -4.47 16.06 3.85
CA GLU A 574 -5.16 17.10 3.07
C GLU A 574 -4.21 18.20 2.58
N ALA A 575 -3.42 18.80 3.47
CA ALA A 575 -2.47 19.84 3.08
C ALA A 575 -1.43 19.33 2.07
N THR A 576 -0.97 18.09 2.22
CA THR A 576 -0.02 17.46 1.30
C THR A 576 -0.63 17.29 -0.09
N VAL A 577 -1.87 16.79 -0.18
CA VAL A 577 -2.58 16.61 -1.46
C VAL A 577 -2.88 17.97 -2.10
N LYS A 578 -3.33 18.96 -1.34
CA LYS A 578 -3.57 20.34 -1.84
C LYS A 578 -2.30 20.95 -2.44
N GLN A 579 -1.16 20.77 -1.79
CA GLN A 579 0.11 21.29 -2.28
C GLN A 579 0.53 20.60 -3.59
N ILE A 580 0.39 19.27 -3.67
CA ILE A 580 0.66 18.52 -4.92
C ILE A 580 -0.24 19.02 -6.05
N CYS A 581 -1.55 19.16 -5.80
CA CYS A 581 -2.52 19.60 -6.81
C CYS A 581 -2.21 21.01 -7.33
N SER A 582 -1.85 21.94 -6.42
CA SER A 582 -1.45 23.30 -6.78
C SER A 582 -0.18 23.31 -7.63
N LEU A 583 0.87 22.58 -7.20
CA LEU A 583 2.15 22.56 -7.91
C LEU A 583 2.10 21.83 -9.25
N ALA A 584 1.20 20.85 -9.40
CA ALA A 584 1.00 20.14 -10.67
C ALA A 584 0.50 21.07 -11.78
N VAL A 585 -0.23 22.12 -11.40
CA VAL A 585 -0.81 23.10 -12.32
C VAL A 585 0.10 24.31 -12.54
N VAL A 586 0.78 24.78 -11.49
CA VAL A 586 1.62 25.99 -11.58
C VAL A 586 2.99 25.69 -12.19
N ASN A 587 3.55 24.49 -11.99
CA ASN A 587 4.86 24.14 -12.54
C ASN A 587 4.75 23.44 -13.89
N LEU A 588 5.06 24.19 -14.95
CA LEU A 588 5.09 23.70 -16.32
C LEU A 588 5.94 22.43 -16.45
N GLY A 589 5.34 21.36 -16.97
CA GLY A 589 5.95 20.04 -17.15
C GLY A 589 6.01 19.12 -15.92
N ALA A 590 5.67 19.57 -14.71
CA ALA A 590 5.80 18.75 -13.49
C ALA A 590 4.60 17.82 -13.20
N HIS A 591 3.48 18.01 -13.89
CA HIS A 591 2.21 17.31 -13.62
C HIS A 591 2.33 15.78 -13.66
N GLN A 592 3.06 15.19 -14.63
CA GLN A 592 3.18 13.72 -14.73
C GLN A 592 3.94 13.14 -13.53
N PHE A 593 5.06 13.76 -13.16
CA PHE A 593 5.88 13.31 -12.04
C PHE A 593 5.13 13.43 -10.70
N LEU A 594 4.43 14.55 -10.50
CA LEU A 594 3.59 14.75 -9.32
C LEU A 594 2.39 13.78 -9.27
N ALA A 595 1.82 13.43 -10.43
CA ALA A 595 0.76 12.44 -10.52
C ALA A 595 1.26 11.04 -10.16
N GLN A 596 2.46 10.66 -10.60
CA GLN A 596 3.10 9.39 -10.24
C GLN A 596 3.34 9.28 -8.73
N ILE A 597 3.81 10.37 -8.10
CA ILE A 597 3.98 10.42 -6.64
C ILE A 597 2.63 10.19 -5.95
N LEU A 598 1.59 10.92 -6.36
CA LEU A 598 0.27 10.81 -5.74
C LEU A 598 -0.36 9.42 -5.95
N CYS A 599 -0.20 8.82 -7.14
CA CYS A 599 -0.66 7.47 -7.45
C CYS A 599 0.08 6.36 -6.69
N SER A 600 1.22 6.67 -6.04
CA SER A 600 1.92 5.74 -5.14
C SER A 600 1.19 5.57 -3.79
N PHE A 601 0.13 6.35 -3.55
CA PHE A 601 -0.64 6.34 -2.31
C PHE A 601 -2.13 6.04 -2.54
N PRO A 602 -2.51 4.79 -2.87
CA PRO A 602 -3.90 4.39 -3.04
C PRO A 602 -4.78 4.67 -1.81
N ALA A 603 -4.21 4.72 -0.60
CA ALA A 603 -4.94 5.08 0.63
C ALA A 603 -5.59 6.49 0.57
N LEU A 604 -5.06 7.38 -0.28
CA LEU A 604 -5.62 8.72 -0.48
C LEU A 604 -6.94 8.72 -1.27
N SER A 605 -7.37 7.59 -1.86
CA SER A 605 -8.72 7.39 -2.44
C SER A 605 -9.83 7.33 -1.36
N PHE A 606 -9.59 7.95 -0.21
CA PHE A 606 -10.47 7.99 0.94
C PHE A 606 -11.73 8.83 0.67
N LEU A 607 -12.86 8.28 1.10
CA LEU A 607 -14.17 8.90 1.02
C LEU A 607 -14.54 9.50 2.38
N GLU A 608 -14.51 10.83 2.47
CA GLU A 608 -14.90 11.56 3.67
C GLU A 608 -16.42 11.49 3.85
N THR A 609 -16.85 11.00 5.02
CA THR A 609 -18.27 10.88 5.41
C THR A 609 -18.71 11.94 6.42
N CYS A 610 -17.79 12.76 6.94
CA CYS A 610 -18.02 13.66 8.08
C CYS A 610 -19.06 14.77 7.86
N ASP A 611 -19.26 15.25 6.63
CA ASP A 611 -20.17 16.38 6.36
C ASP A 611 -21.60 15.95 5.95
N ASP A 612 -21.74 14.80 5.28
CA ASP A 612 -23.04 14.23 4.87
C ASP A 612 -22.88 12.72 4.58
N PRO A 613 -23.36 11.81 5.46
CA PRO A 613 -23.21 10.38 5.26
C PRO A 613 -23.97 9.85 4.03
N CYS A 614 -24.90 10.62 3.45
CA CYS A 614 -25.59 10.24 2.22
C CYS A 614 -24.80 10.60 0.95
N ARG A 615 -23.73 11.42 1.05
CA ARG A 615 -22.92 11.88 -0.09
C ARG A 615 -21.43 11.94 0.29
N PRO A 616 -20.75 10.79 0.36
CA PRO A 616 -19.31 10.78 0.59
C PRO A 616 -18.57 11.59 -0.48
N ARG A 617 -17.54 12.33 -0.07
CA ARG A 617 -16.69 13.12 -0.97
C ARG A 617 -15.29 12.55 -0.97
N SER A 618 -14.71 12.36 -2.16
CA SER A 618 -13.30 11.98 -2.29
C SER A 618 -12.40 13.13 -1.82
N LEU A 619 -11.45 12.81 -0.93
CA LEU A 619 -10.45 13.75 -0.42
C LEU A 619 -9.68 14.39 -1.58
N VAL A 620 -9.22 13.58 -2.54
CA VAL A 620 -8.42 14.03 -3.69
C VAL A 620 -9.24 14.95 -4.59
N VAL A 621 -10.50 14.61 -4.88
CA VAL A 621 -11.37 15.45 -5.74
C VAL A 621 -11.68 16.79 -5.08
N ARG A 622 -11.91 16.80 -3.77
CA ARG A 622 -12.10 18.03 -3.00
C ARG A 622 -10.83 18.90 -3.03
N CYS A 623 -9.66 18.30 -2.79
CA CYS A 623 -8.38 19.01 -2.84
C CYS A 623 -8.07 19.56 -4.24
N LEU A 624 -8.34 18.80 -5.30
CA LEU A 624 -8.20 19.26 -6.69
C LEU A 624 -9.09 20.49 -6.96
N LYS A 625 -10.33 20.46 -6.45
CA LYS A 625 -11.26 21.57 -6.63
C LYS A 625 -10.79 22.84 -5.92
N GLU A 626 -10.44 22.74 -4.65
CA GLU A 626 -10.07 23.88 -3.80
C GLU A 626 -8.67 24.44 -4.11
N ALA A 627 -7.70 23.57 -4.42
CA ALA A 627 -6.31 23.97 -4.58
C ALA A 627 -5.94 24.33 -6.02
N ALA A 628 -6.59 23.72 -7.03
CA ALA A 628 -6.26 23.90 -8.44
C ALA A 628 -7.41 24.54 -9.24
N TRP A 629 -8.57 23.88 -9.32
CA TRP A 629 -9.66 24.28 -10.22
C TRP A 629 -10.12 25.74 -10.04
N GLU A 630 -10.33 26.18 -8.79
CA GLU A 630 -10.80 27.55 -8.51
C GLU A 630 -9.73 28.63 -8.74
N LYS A 631 -8.49 28.24 -9.04
CA LYS A 631 -7.33 29.15 -9.19
C LYS A 631 -6.73 29.15 -10.60
N LEU A 632 -7.30 28.40 -11.54
CA LEU A 632 -6.84 28.38 -12.94
C LEU A 632 -6.98 29.77 -13.55
N SER A 633 -5.88 30.28 -14.11
CA SER A 633 -5.80 31.66 -14.63
C SER A 633 -5.31 31.75 -16.07
N SER A 634 -4.74 30.67 -16.62
CA SER A 634 -4.21 30.63 -17.98
C SER A 634 -4.52 29.32 -18.72
N ALA A 635 -4.59 29.38 -20.05
CA ALA A 635 -4.83 28.20 -20.90
C ALA A 635 -3.77 27.10 -20.71
N ARG A 636 -2.53 27.48 -20.37
CA ARG A 636 -1.47 26.50 -20.06
C ARG A 636 -1.76 25.74 -18.77
N GLU A 637 -2.19 26.45 -17.72
CA GLU A 637 -2.59 25.82 -16.45
C GLU A 637 -3.78 24.89 -16.64
N GLU A 638 -4.75 25.27 -17.48
CA GLU A 638 -5.89 24.42 -17.86
C GLU A 638 -5.43 23.14 -18.57
N GLU A 639 -4.51 23.23 -19.53
CA GLU A 639 -3.92 22.08 -20.20
C GLU A 639 -3.17 21.16 -19.22
N GLN A 640 -2.37 21.73 -18.31
CA GLN A 640 -1.68 20.94 -17.28
C GLN A 640 -2.66 20.24 -16.34
N PHE A 641 -3.73 20.92 -15.93
CA PHE A 641 -4.76 20.34 -15.08
C PHE A 641 -5.46 19.18 -15.79
N LEU A 642 -5.75 19.30 -17.09
CA LEU A 642 -6.31 18.22 -17.90
C LEU A 642 -5.39 17.00 -17.97
N GLU A 643 -4.10 17.21 -18.22
CA GLU A 643 -3.11 16.13 -18.28
C GLU A 643 -2.92 15.46 -16.91
N PHE A 644 -2.87 16.26 -15.84
CA PHE A 644 -2.79 15.78 -14.46
C PHE A 644 -4.00 14.91 -14.11
N LEU A 645 -5.21 15.42 -14.34
CA LEU A 645 -6.46 14.73 -14.05
C LEU A 645 -6.61 13.45 -14.88
N ALA A 646 -6.21 13.49 -16.15
CA ALA A 646 -6.19 12.30 -17.02
C ALA A 646 -5.28 11.21 -16.46
N PHE A 647 -4.12 11.57 -15.89
CA PHE A 647 -3.20 10.61 -15.28
C PHE A 647 -3.80 9.98 -14.00
N LEU A 648 -4.43 10.78 -13.13
CA LEU A 648 -5.03 10.27 -11.88
C LEU A 648 -6.19 9.28 -12.09
N MET A 649 -6.85 9.37 -13.25
CA MET A 649 -7.93 8.46 -13.64
C MET A 649 -7.44 7.18 -14.34
N GLN A 650 -6.14 7.06 -14.66
CA GLN A 650 -5.62 5.86 -15.31
C GLN A 650 -5.49 4.69 -14.31
N PRO A 651 -5.83 3.47 -14.74
CA PRO A 651 -5.47 2.24 -14.03
C PRO A 651 -3.96 2.16 -13.81
N SER A 652 -3.51 2.01 -12.57
CA SER A 652 -2.15 1.55 -12.29
C SER A 652 -2.18 0.04 -12.02
N SER A 653 -1.19 -0.54 -11.35
CA SER A 653 -1.30 -1.90 -10.80
C SER A 653 -2.42 -2.05 -9.76
N ALA A 654 -3.06 -0.94 -9.34
CA ALA A 654 -4.22 -0.85 -8.46
C ALA A 654 -5.36 -0.01 -9.07
N ALA A 655 -6.47 0.11 -8.34
CA ALA A 655 -7.61 0.99 -8.68
C ALA A 655 -7.14 2.45 -8.91
N PRO A 656 -7.83 3.23 -9.78
CA PRO A 656 -7.46 4.61 -10.03
C PRO A 656 -7.68 5.45 -8.78
N LEU A 657 -6.85 6.47 -8.58
CA LEU A 657 -6.95 7.34 -7.40
C LEU A 657 -8.24 8.18 -7.42
N VAL A 658 -8.72 8.52 -8.63
CA VAL A 658 -9.97 9.22 -8.86
C VAL A 658 -10.78 8.49 -9.92
N SER A 659 -12.09 8.30 -9.67
CA SER A 659 -12.95 7.65 -10.65
C SER A 659 -13.46 8.63 -11.74
N PRO A 660 -13.65 8.16 -12.99
CA PRO A 660 -14.34 8.90 -14.05
C PRO A 660 -15.69 9.52 -13.64
N ALA A 661 -16.44 8.81 -12.78
CA ALA A 661 -17.73 9.26 -12.27
C ALA A 661 -17.61 10.47 -11.34
N GLU A 662 -16.66 10.44 -10.40
CA GLU A 662 -16.42 11.56 -9.47
C GLU A 662 -15.96 12.81 -10.22
N VAL A 663 -15.05 12.65 -11.20
CA VAL A 663 -14.59 13.75 -12.05
C VAL A 663 -15.76 14.40 -12.79
N THR A 664 -16.62 13.59 -13.41
CA THR A 664 -17.79 14.10 -14.14
C THR A 664 -18.74 14.86 -13.20
N LYS A 665 -18.98 14.34 -11.99
CA LYS A 665 -19.85 14.98 -11.00
C LYS A 665 -19.28 16.29 -10.45
N ALA A 666 -17.96 16.37 -10.26
CA ALA A 666 -17.29 17.51 -9.67
C ALA A 666 -16.97 18.63 -10.67
N PHE A 667 -16.45 18.28 -11.85
CA PHE A 667 -15.87 19.23 -12.81
C PHE A 667 -16.66 19.40 -14.10
N VAL A 668 -17.73 18.63 -14.32
CA VAL A 668 -18.52 18.69 -15.57
C VAL A 668 -19.96 19.09 -15.30
N LEU A 669 -20.71 18.28 -14.54
CA LEU A 669 -22.15 18.53 -14.31
C LEU A 669 -22.50 19.93 -13.77
N PRO A 670 -21.73 20.53 -12.84
CA PRO A 670 -22.03 21.87 -12.34
C PRO A 670 -21.89 22.98 -13.39
N TYR A 671 -21.08 22.74 -14.42
CA TYR A 671 -20.61 23.74 -15.37
C TYR A 671 -21.17 23.56 -16.80
N LEU A 672 -21.94 22.49 -17.06
CA LEU A 672 -22.65 22.27 -18.33
C LEU A 672 -23.89 23.17 -18.50
N LYS A 673 -23.66 24.48 -18.58
CA LYS A 673 -24.66 25.53 -18.87
C LYS A 673 -24.04 26.54 -19.84
N SER A 674 -24.85 27.15 -20.70
CA SER A 674 -24.39 28.11 -21.71
C SER A 674 -23.63 29.30 -21.12
N ASP A 675 -24.01 29.75 -19.92
CA ASP A 675 -23.55 31.01 -19.35
C ASP A 675 -22.32 30.83 -18.43
N CYS A 676 -21.62 29.71 -18.53
CA CYS A 676 -20.50 29.36 -17.65
C CYS A 676 -19.14 29.57 -18.35
N ALA A 677 -18.23 30.30 -17.71
CA ALA A 677 -16.89 30.53 -18.23
C ALA A 677 -16.06 29.24 -18.40
N GLN A 678 -16.25 28.25 -17.52
CA GLN A 678 -15.50 26.99 -17.52
C GLN A 678 -16.10 25.91 -18.44
N ILE A 679 -17.06 26.25 -19.30
CA ILE A 679 -17.77 25.28 -20.14
C ILE A 679 -16.84 24.52 -21.08
N GLU A 680 -15.89 25.20 -21.71
CA GLU A 680 -14.95 24.59 -22.64
C GLU A 680 -14.05 23.58 -21.93
N LEU A 681 -13.41 23.98 -20.82
CA LEU A 681 -12.60 23.10 -19.99
C LEU A 681 -13.40 21.89 -19.49
N SER A 682 -14.65 22.10 -19.07
CA SER A 682 -15.55 21.02 -18.63
C SER A 682 -15.85 20.01 -19.75
N LEU A 683 -16.02 20.48 -20.99
CA LEU A 683 -16.21 19.63 -22.16
C LEU A 683 -14.92 18.89 -22.55
N GLN A 684 -13.76 19.53 -22.40
CA GLN A 684 -12.45 18.90 -22.60
C GLN A 684 -12.21 17.79 -21.58
N ILE A 685 -12.54 18.03 -20.30
CA ILE A 685 -12.53 17.01 -19.24
C ILE A 685 -13.45 15.85 -19.63
N LEU A 686 -14.71 16.12 -19.97
CA LEU A 686 -15.66 15.08 -20.35
C LEU A 686 -15.18 14.26 -21.55
N SER A 687 -14.58 14.90 -22.56
CA SER A 687 -13.96 14.23 -23.71
C SER A 687 -12.82 13.30 -23.31
N LYS A 688 -11.96 13.73 -22.37
CA LYS A 688 -10.87 12.91 -21.82
C LYS A 688 -11.40 11.73 -21.01
N VAL A 689 -12.39 11.96 -20.14
CA VAL A 689 -13.05 10.92 -19.33
C VAL A 689 -13.64 9.82 -20.23
N LEU A 690 -14.30 10.19 -21.34
CA LEU A 690 -14.84 9.24 -22.31
C LEU A 690 -13.77 8.47 -23.10
N GLY A 691 -12.51 8.91 -23.06
CA GLY A 691 -11.37 8.21 -23.67
C GLY A 691 -10.73 7.14 -22.79
N ILE A 692 -11.13 7.05 -21.52
CA ILE A 692 -10.55 6.09 -20.57
C ILE A 692 -11.25 4.74 -20.72
N GLN A 693 -10.47 3.66 -20.79
CA GLN A 693 -11.01 2.31 -20.84
C GLN A 693 -11.70 1.99 -19.51
N SER A 694 -12.96 1.58 -19.59
CA SER A 694 -13.75 1.17 -18.42
C SER A 694 -13.33 -0.22 -17.95
N TYR A 695 -13.31 -0.41 -16.64
CA TYR A 695 -13.09 -1.69 -15.97
C TYR A 695 -14.23 -2.70 -16.27
N PRO A 696 -13.99 -4.02 -16.09
CA PRO A 696 -14.96 -5.06 -16.48
C PRO A 696 -16.29 -5.10 -15.70
N ASP A 697 -16.49 -4.22 -14.70
CA ASP A 697 -17.74 -4.04 -13.96
C ASP A 697 -18.76 -3.16 -14.75
N GLU A 698 -19.71 -2.55 -14.04
CA GLU A 698 -20.64 -1.56 -14.61
C GLU A 698 -19.93 -0.27 -15.04
N HIS A 699 -20.30 0.24 -16.22
CA HIS A 699 -19.73 1.47 -16.74
C HIS A 699 -20.07 2.68 -15.87
N TRP A 700 -19.07 3.50 -15.53
CA TRP A 700 -19.18 4.66 -14.63
C TRP A 700 -20.31 5.64 -14.98
N ILE A 701 -20.64 5.73 -16.28
CA ILE A 701 -21.67 6.62 -16.84
C ILE A 701 -23.06 6.40 -16.22
N LYS A 702 -23.38 5.17 -15.78
CA LYS A 702 -24.66 4.86 -15.12
C LYS A 702 -24.85 5.69 -13.85
N SER A 703 -23.76 5.95 -13.12
CA SER A 703 -23.77 6.74 -11.90
C SER A 703 -23.90 8.26 -12.12
N CYS A 704 -23.85 8.72 -13.38
CA CYS A 704 -23.82 10.14 -13.77
C CYS A 704 -25.10 10.63 -14.46
N HIS A 705 -26.19 9.86 -14.43
CA HIS A 705 -27.46 10.20 -15.09
C HIS A 705 -27.30 10.57 -16.58
N PRO A 706 -27.07 9.57 -17.47
CA PRO A 706 -26.68 9.81 -18.86
C PRO A 706 -27.69 10.60 -19.70
N PHE A 707 -28.98 10.40 -19.49
CA PHE A 707 -30.04 11.09 -20.25
C PHE A 707 -30.12 12.60 -19.96
N PRO A 708 -30.12 13.04 -18.69
CA PRO A 708 -29.93 14.45 -18.36
C PRO A 708 -28.64 15.05 -18.93
N LEU A 709 -27.53 14.31 -18.91
CA LEU A 709 -26.26 14.76 -19.50
C LEU A 709 -26.38 14.99 -21.01
N LEU A 710 -26.97 14.03 -21.75
CA LEU A 710 -27.28 14.16 -23.18
C LEU A 710 -28.16 15.38 -23.46
N LEU A 711 -29.21 15.59 -22.66
CA LEU A 711 -30.10 16.74 -22.81
C LEU A 711 -29.35 18.08 -22.58
N SER A 712 -28.43 18.14 -21.62
CA SER A 712 -27.62 19.34 -21.39
C SER A 712 -26.73 19.67 -22.59
N LEU A 713 -26.10 18.67 -23.19
CA LEU A 713 -25.31 18.85 -24.42
C LEU A 713 -26.19 19.28 -25.60
N CYS A 714 -27.39 18.72 -25.73
CA CYS A 714 -28.36 19.14 -26.73
C CYS A 714 -28.78 20.60 -26.57
N LYS A 715 -28.98 21.06 -25.32
CA LYS A 715 -29.29 22.47 -25.03
C LYS A 715 -28.12 23.41 -25.34
N LEU A 716 -26.87 22.96 -25.13
CA LEU A 716 -25.70 23.72 -25.55
C LEU A 716 -25.66 23.87 -27.07
N LEU A 717 -25.93 22.80 -27.82
CA LEU A 717 -26.04 22.85 -29.28
C LEU A 717 -27.16 23.77 -29.76
N ASP A 718 -28.32 23.72 -29.11
CA ASP A 718 -29.45 24.63 -29.38
C ASP A 718 -29.05 26.09 -29.22
N GLY A 719 -28.25 26.40 -28.21
CA GLY A 719 -27.77 27.77 -27.99
C GLY A 719 -27.01 28.35 -29.19
N TYR A 720 -26.23 27.56 -29.92
CA TYR A 720 -25.49 28.03 -31.10
C TYR A 720 -26.39 28.50 -32.24
N THR A 721 -27.63 28.00 -32.33
CA THR A 721 -28.62 28.45 -33.32
C THR A 721 -29.20 29.83 -33.00
N LYS A 722 -29.06 30.29 -31.74
CA LYS A 722 -29.62 31.55 -31.22
C LYS A 722 -28.56 32.65 -31.04
N TYR A 723 -27.34 32.42 -31.54
CA TYR A 723 -26.18 33.30 -31.35
C TYR A 723 -26.42 34.75 -31.85
N TRP A 724 -27.23 34.91 -32.89
CA TRP A 724 -27.63 36.19 -33.50
C TRP A 724 -28.55 37.07 -32.64
N HIS A 725 -29.26 36.50 -31.66
CA HIS A 725 -30.23 37.23 -30.83
C HIS A 725 -29.66 37.71 -29.50
N GLN A 726 -28.36 37.55 -29.26
CA GLN A 726 -27.83 37.67 -27.92
C GLN A 726 -27.56 39.13 -27.50
N PRO A 727 -27.88 39.48 -26.24
CA PRO A 727 -27.41 40.72 -25.64
C PRO A 727 -25.88 40.72 -25.56
N LYS A 728 -25.26 41.89 -25.73
CA LYS A 728 -23.79 42.05 -25.72
C LYS A 728 -23.10 41.64 -24.39
N ASP A 729 -23.86 41.40 -23.33
CA ASP A 729 -23.36 41.18 -21.96
C ASP A 729 -23.43 39.72 -21.48
N GLN A 730 -23.88 38.77 -22.31
CA GLN A 730 -23.93 37.35 -21.95
C GLN A 730 -22.68 36.59 -22.41
N LEU A 731 -22.09 35.81 -21.51
CA LEU A 731 -21.00 34.87 -21.83
C LEU A 731 -21.59 33.72 -22.65
N PHE A 732 -21.04 33.48 -23.83
CA PHE A 732 -21.45 32.39 -24.69
C PHE A 732 -20.22 31.58 -25.15
N PRO A 733 -20.32 30.24 -25.27
CA PRO A 733 -19.21 29.42 -25.75
C PRO A 733 -18.73 29.86 -27.13
N SER A 734 -17.43 29.74 -27.38
CA SER A 734 -16.87 30.03 -28.70
C SER A 734 -17.44 29.08 -29.76
N LEU A 735 -17.49 29.52 -31.02
CA LEU A 735 -17.89 28.67 -32.15
C LEU A 735 -16.93 27.49 -32.35
N GLU A 736 -15.68 27.62 -31.90
CA GLU A 736 -14.68 26.56 -31.90
C GLU A 736 -15.08 25.39 -30.97
N THR A 737 -15.71 25.69 -29.83
CA THR A 737 -16.18 24.65 -28.89
C THR A 737 -17.33 23.80 -29.46
N LYS A 738 -18.01 24.24 -30.53
CA LYS A 738 -19.14 23.50 -31.13
C LYS A 738 -18.72 22.11 -31.62
N ASP A 739 -17.54 21.99 -32.23
CA ASP A 739 -17.01 20.68 -32.67
C ASP A 739 -16.72 19.76 -31.48
N LEU A 740 -16.23 20.32 -30.37
CA LEU A 740 -16.01 19.56 -29.14
C LEU A 740 -17.34 19.05 -28.56
N VAL A 741 -18.39 19.88 -28.51
CA VAL A 741 -19.73 19.47 -28.07
C VAL A 741 -20.28 18.34 -28.94
N LEU A 742 -20.17 18.47 -30.26
CA LEU A 742 -20.62 17.44 -31.21
C LEU A 742 -19.89 16.11 -31.02
N ASN A 743 -18.56 16.16 -30.85
CA ASN A 743 -17.74 14.98 -30.59
C ASN A 743 -18.14 14.31 -29.27
N VAL A 744 -18.21 15.08 -28.17
CA VAL A 744 -18.61 14.58 -26.84
C VAL A 744 -20.01 13.98 -26.88
N LEU A 745 -20.97 14.63 -27.54
CA LEU A 745 -22.34 14.10 -27.70
C LEU A 745 -22.34 12.75 -28.42
N GLY A 746 -21.60 12.64 -29.53
CA GLY A 746 -21.46 11.38 -30.28
C GLY A 746 -20.88 10.26 -29.43
N ARG A 747 -19.77 10.52 -28.72
CA ARG A 747 -19.10 9.52 -27.86
C ARG A 747 -19.98 9.08 -26.69
N ILE A 748 -20.75 9.98 -26.08
CA ILE A 748 -21.69 9.59 -25.01
C ILE A 748 -22.81 8.72 -25.56
N CYS A 749 -23.33 9.04 -26.75
CA CYS A 749 -24.34 8.19 -27.38
C CYS A 749 -23.80 6.76 -27.60
N GLU A 750 -22.56 6.63 -28.09
CA GLU A 750 -21.89 5.34 -28.28
C GLU A 750 -21.73 4.56 -26.97
N VAL A 751 -21.33 5.24 -25.88
CA VAL A 751 -21.10 4.64 -24.56
C VAL A 751 -22.40 4.24 -23.85
N VAL A 752 -23.47 5.03 -23.98
CA VAL A 752 -24.74 4.81 -23.26
C VAL A 752 -25.58 3.69 -23.89
N THR A 753 -25.47 3.52 -25.20
CA THR A 753 -26.25 2.53 -25.97
C THR A 753 -26.09 1.08 -25.49
N PRO A 754 -24.86 0.52 -25.30
CA PRO A 754 -24.69 -0.86 -24.84
C PRO A 754 -25.12 -1.07 -23.37
N GLU A 755 -24.89 -0.09 -22.49
CA GLU A 755 -25.12 -0.21 -21.04
C GLU A 755 -26.60 -0.35 -20.64
N THR A 756 -27.47 0.18 -21.48
CA THR A 756 -28.92 0.30 -21.23
C THR A 756 -29.75 -0.76 -21.95
N ALA A 757 -29.13 -1.52 -22.87
CA ALA A 757 -29.73 -2.68 -23.52
C ALA A 757 -30.09 -3.81 -22.53
N SER A 758 -29.54 -3.78 -21.31
CA SER A 758 -29.83 -4.70 -20.20
C SER A 758 -31.26 -4.57 -19.65
N SER A 759 -31.96 -3.44 -19.88
CA SER A 759 -33.33 -3.20 -19.42
C SER A 759 -34.16 -2.46 -20.49
N ALA A 760 -34.71 -3.23 -21.45
CA ALA A 760 -35.40 -2.70 -22.63
C ALA A 760 -36.58 -1.74 -22.31
N GLU A 761 -37.40 -2.02 -21.29
CA GLU A 761 -38.55 -1.16 -20.97
C GLU A 761 -38.14 0.23 -20.46
N VAL A 762 -37.22 0.29 -19.49
CA VAL A 762 -36.69 1.54 -18.93
C VAL A 762 -35.94 2.34 -19.99
N TRP A 763 -35.24 1.65 -20.89
CA TRP A 763 -34.56 2.25 -22.03
C TRP A 763 -35.54 2.96 -22.97
N VAL A 764 -36.60 2.28 -23.42
CA VAL A 764 -37.62 2.86 -24.32
C VAL A 764 -38.31 4.06 -23.67
N GLN A 765 -38.64 3.98 -22.37
CA GLN A 765 -39.23 5.12 -21.65
C GLN A 765 -38.27 6.33 -21.58
N SER A 766 -36.98 6.08 -21.34
CA SER A 766 -35.96 7.12 -21.26
C SER A 766 -35.67 7.76 -22.62
N LEU A 767 -35.64 6.97 -23.70
CA LEU A 767 -35.57 7.47 -25.07
C LEU A 767 -36.77 8.34 -25.43
N ALA A 768 -37.99 7.89 -25.12
CA ALA A 768 -39.20 8.66 -25.36
C ALA A 768 -39.27 9.95 -24.54
N TRP A 769 -38.70 9.95 -23.32
CA TRP A 769 -38.52 11.16 -22.52
C TRP A 769 -37.54 12.14 -23.18
N LEU A 770 -36.38 11.65 -23.62
CA LEU A 770 -35.37 12.48 -24.28
C LEU A 770 -35.91 13.08 -25.58
N HIS A 771 -36.55 12.27 -26.43
CA HIS A 771 -37.20 12.71 -27.66
C HIS A 771 -38.19 13.86 -27.40
N ARG A 772 -39.08 13.70 -26.40
CA ARG A 772 -40.03 14.75 -26.00
C ARG A 772 -39.36 16.03 -25.52
N LYS A 773 -38.19 15.95 -24.87
CA LYS A 773 -37.44 17.14 -24.44
C LYS A 773 -36.71 17.80 -25.60
N VAL A 774 -36.13 17.02 -26.51
CA VAL A 774 -35.40 17.50 -27.69
C VAL A 774 -36.35 18.15 -28.71
N ALA A 775 -37.60 17.70 -28.81
CA ALA A 775 -38.62 18.31 -29.68
C ALA A 775 -38.91 19.81 -29.38
N SER A 776 -38.45 20.34 -28.25
CA SER A 776 -38.54 21.78 -27.90
C SER A 776 -37.31 22.60 -28.31
N LEU A 777 -36.27 21.95 -28.82
CA LEU A 777 -35.02 22.54 -29.29
C LEU A 777 -35.03 22.63 -30.82
N ASP A 778 -33.97 23.18 -31.41
CA ASP A 778 -33.78 23.17 -32.86
C ASP A 778 -33.87 21.75 -33.45
N TRP A 779 -34.54 21.63 -34.59
CA TRP A 779 -34.88 20.36 -35.23
C TRP A 779 -33.63 19.57 -35.67
N THR A 780 -32.52 20.24 -35.99
CA THR A 780 -31.28 19.54 -36.40
C THR A 780 -30.68 18.72 -35.25
N ILE A 781 -31.00 19.03 -34.00
CA ILE A 781 -30.53 18.28 -32.82
C ILE A 781 -31.14 16.88 -32.79
N GLY A 782 -32.43 16.76 -33.15
CA GLY A 782 -33.10 15.46 -33.26
C GLY A 782 -32.40 14.56 -34.27
N LEU A 783 -32.01 15.12 -35.42
CA LEU A 783 -31.24 14.38 -36.44
C LEU A 783 -29.85 13.96 -35.96
N ARG A 784 -29.16 14.80 -35.17
CA ARG A 784 -27.85 14.44 -34.59
C ARG A 784 -27.95 13.25 -33.63
N LEU A 785 -29.11 13.07 -32.99
CA LEU A 785 -29.40 11.93 -32.13
C LEU A 785 -29.94 10.70 -32.87
N LYS A 786 -30.11 10.74 -34.20
CA LYS A 786 -30.71 9.63 -34.96
C LYS A 786 -30.00 8.29 -34.72
N LYS A 787 -28.67 8.27 -34.71
CA LYS A 787 -27.90 7.04 -34.40
C LYS A 787 -28.21 6.47 -33.01
N PHE A 788 -28.49 7.34 -32.04
CA PHE A 788 -28.86 6.96 -30.67
C PHE A 788 -30.33 6.50 -30.57
N TYR A 789 -31.23 7.14 -31.32
CA TYR A 789 -32.63 6.73 -31.40
C TYR A 789 -32.86 5.44 -32.18
N GLY A 790 -31.96 5.07 -33.08
CA GLY A 790 -32.14 3.90 -33.95
C GLY A 790 -33.44 3.96 -34.75
N GLU A 791 -34.17 2.85 -34.81
CA GLU A 791 -35.44 2.73 -35.54
C GLU A 791 -36.68 3.18 -34.73
N HIS A 792 -36.50 3.68 -33.50
CA HIS A 792 -37.63 4.04 -32.65
C HIS A 792 -38.40 5.28 -33.11
N PHE A 793 -37.72 6.20 -33.81
CA PHE A 793 -38.28 7.46 -34.30
C PHE A 793 -37.83 7.73 -35.74
N LYS A 794 -38.73 8.26 -36.56
CA LYS A 794 -38.41 8.70 -37.93
C LYS A 794 -37.57 9.98 -37.92
N ASN A 795 -36.94 10.30 -39.04
CA ASN A 795 -36.21 11.55 -39.21
C ASN A 795 -37.20 12.71 -39.38
N GLU A 796 -37.34 13.52 -38.34
CA GLU A 796 -38.22 14.69 -38.32
C GLU A 796 -37.53 15.91 -38.95
N VAL A 797 -38.09 16.46 -40.04
CA VAL A 797 -37.48 17.54 -40.84
C VAL A 797 -38.51 18.59 -41.29
N PRO A 798 -38.08 19.82 -41.66
CA PRO A 798 -38.98 20.83 -42.21
C PRO A 798 -39.71 20.33 -43.46
N ALA A 799 -41.01 20.63 -43.57
CA ALA A 799 -41.82 20.25 -44.73
C ALA A 799 -41.25 20.73 -46.08
N THR A 800 -40.59 21.90 -46.09
CA THR A 800 -39.96 22.50 -47.28
C THR A 800 -38.82 21.67 -47.85
N LEU A 801 -38.25 20.73 -47.09
CA LEU A 801 -37.19 19.83 -47.59
C LEU A 801 -37.73 18.83 -48.63
N PHE A 802 -38.99 18.39 -48.47
CA PHE A 802 -39.65 17.47 -49.41
C PHE A 802 -39.91 18.11 -50.79
N GLU A 803 -39.87 19.44 -50.88
CA GLU A 803 -40.04 20.17 -52.15
C GLU A 803 -38.82 20.01 -53.07
N ILE A 804 -37.63 19.73 -52.50
CA ILE A 804 -36.36 19.66 -53.24
C ILE A 804 -35.64 18.31 -53.13
N CYS A 805 -36.14 17.38 -52.31
CA CYS A 805 -35.56 16.05 -52.12
C CYS A 805 -36.59 14.93 -52.23
N THR A 806 -36.17 13.80 -52.83
CA THR A 806 -36.95 12.55 -52.88
C THR A 806 -36.85 11.76 -51.57
N LEU A 807 -37.42 12.28 -50.48
CA LEU A 807 -37.34 11.63 -49.17
C LEU A 807 -38.36 10.47 -49.02
N PRO A 808 -37.93 9.25 -48.64
CA PRO A 808 -38.83 8.12 -48.40
C PRO A 808 -39.71 8.33 -47.14
N GLU A 809 -41.03 8.20 -47.28
CA GLU A 809 -42.00 8.44 -46.18
C GLU A 809 -41.89 7.44 -45.02
N ASP A 810 -41.31 6.26 -45.25
CA ASP A 810 -41.06 5.24 -44.23
C ASP A 810 -39.96 5.65 -43.25
N GLU A 811 -38.97 6.42 -43.69
CA GLU A 811 -37.84 6.86 -42.86
C GLU A 811 -37.96 8.31 -42.38
N TRP A 812 -38.65 9.17 -43.13
CA TRP A 812 -38.71 10.61 -42.90
C TRP A 812 -40.12 11.09 -42.52
N THR A 813 -40.20 12.20 -41.79
CA THR A 813 -41.46 12.82 -41.37
C THR A 813 -41.38 14.33 -41.48
N SER A 814 -42.33 14.92 -42.20
CA SER A 814 -42.42 16.37 -42.38
C SER A 814 -43.00 17.06 -41.15
N GLN A 815 -42.38 18.14 -40.70
CA GLN A 815 -42.85 19.01 -39.62
C GLN A 815 -43.11 20.44 -40.13
N PRO A 816 -44.24 21.06 -39.74
CA PRO A 816 -44.51 22.46 -40.02
C PRO A 816 -43.76 23.34 -39.03
N LEU A 817 -42.56 23.81 -39.41
CA LEU A 817 -41.75 24.71 -38.60
C LEU A 817 -41.95 26.18 -39.04
N PRO A 818 -42.36 27.10 -38.15
CA PRO A 818 -42.65 28.49 -38.52
C PRO A 818 -41.47 29.25 -39.15
N ALA A 819 -40.23 28.86 -38.85
CA ALA A 819 -39.02 29.47 -39.40
C ALA A 819 -38.75 29.08 -40.87
N TYR A 820 -39.40 28.02 -41.37
CA TYR A 820 -39.18 27.47 -42.71
C TYR A 820 -40.45 27.63 -43.55
N GLY A 821 -40.48 28.67 -44.37
CA GLY A 821 -41.57 28.98 -45.30
C GLY A 821 -41.26 28.56 -46.75
N PRO A 822 -42.22 28.76 -47.68
CA PRO A 822 -42.00 28.44 -49.10
C PRO A 822 -40.68 29.04 -49.63
N GLY A 823 -39.85 28.21 -50.26
CA GLY A 823 -38.54 28.60 -50.77
C GLY A 823 -37.35 28.41 -49.81
N SER A 824 -37.57 27.99 -48.55
CA SER A 824 -36.49 27.66 -47.61
C SER A 824 -36.00 26.21 -47.69
N GLY A 825 -36.41 25.45 -48.72
CA GLY A 825 -35.99 24.05 -48.90
C GLY A 825 -34.47 23.90 -48.90
N LEU A 826 -33.76 24.71 -49.69
CA LEU A 826 -32.29 24.65 -49.82
C LEU A 826 -31.56 24.97 -48.50
N LEU A 827 -32.14 25.81 -47.64
CA LEU A 827 -31.61 26.08 -46.31
C LEU A 827 -31.69 24.81 -45.45
N ALA A 828 -32.88 24.20 -45.34
CA ALA A 828 -33.08 22.97 -44.58
C ALA A 828 -32.19 21.82 -45.09
N TRP A 829 -32.01 21.73 -46.40
CA TRP A 829 -31.14 20.73 -47.03
C TRP A 829 -29.67 20.95 -46.68
N MET A 830 -29.21 22.20 -46.72
CA MET A 830 -27.83 22.53 -46.36
C MET A 830 -27.54 22.28 -44.87
N GLU A 831 -28.51 22.57 -44.00
CA GLU A 831 -28.41 22.25 -42.57
C GLU A 831 -28.36 20.73 -42.33
N CYS A 832 -29.10 19.92 -43.09
CA CYS A 832 -28.96 18.45 -43.07
C CYS A 832 -27.55 18.00 -43.46
N CYS A 833 -26.96 18.61 -44.50
CA CYS A 833 -25.59 18.32 -44.92
C CYS A 833 -24.54 18.63 -43.83
N CYS A 834 -24.83 19.54 -42.90
CA CYS A 834 -23.97 19.85 -41.75
C CYS A 834 -24.07 18.81 -40.61
N VAL A 835 -25.11 17.96 -40.56
CA VAL A 835 -25.35 17.08 -39.40
C VAL A 835 -24.31 15.97 -39.30
N SER A 836 -24.12 15.18 -40.37
CA SER A 836 -23.16 14.06 -40.43
C SER A 836 -22.67 13.82 -41.86
N THR A 837 -21.57 13.09 -42.03
CA THR A 837 -21.05 12.71 -43.34
C THR A 837 -22.00 11.79 -44.10
N GLU A 838 -22.64 10.86 -43.42
CA GLU A 838 -23.60 9.92 -43.99
C GLU A 838 -24.87 10.63 -44.45
N LEU A 839 -25.35 11.59 -43.65
CA LEU A 839 -26.52 12.39 -44.03
C LEU A 839 -26.22 13.29 -45.21
N ARG A 840 -25.02 13.90 -45.27
CA ARG A 840 -24.56 14.68 -46.43
C ARG A 840 -24.62 13.86 -47.74
N GLU A 841 -24.08 12.65 -47.76
CA GLU A 841 -24.13 11.78 -48.95
C GLU A 841 -25.56 11.42 -49.34
N THR A 842 -26.40 11.14 -48.33
CA THR A 842 -27.82 10.86 -48.54
C THR A 842 -28.51 12.08 -49.16
N MET A 843 -28.30 13.28 -48.63
CA MET A 843 -28.87 14.53 -49.14
C MET A 843 -28.40 14.85 -50.57
N LEU A 844 -27.13 14.58 -50.91
CA LEU A 844 -26.58 14.76 -52.26
C LEU A 844 -27.17 13.80 -53.30
N SER A 845 -27.57 12.60 -52.89
CA SER A 845 -28.18 11.60 -53.78
C SER A 845 -29.68 11.85 -53.98
N LEU A 846 -30.37 12.36 -52.96
CA LEU A 846 -31.82 12.62 -53.00
C LEU A 846 -32.21 13.99 -53.57
N LEU A 847 -31.25 14.90 -53.77
CA LEU A 847 -31.47 16.25 -54.29
C LEU A 847 -32.06 16.21 -55.71
N MET A 848 -33.19 16.90 -55.90
CA MET A 848 -33.87 17.05 -57.18
C MET A 848 -33.54 18.40 -57.82
N VAL A 849 -32.78 18.38 -58.91
CA VAL A 849 -32.57 19.55 -59.78
C VAL A 849 -32.61 19.07 -61.23
N ASN A 850 -33.48 19.67 -62.04
CA ASN A 850 -33.50 19.39 -63.47
C ASN A 850 -32.33 20.11 -64.18
N VAL A 851 -31.21 19.41 -64.33
CA VAL A 851 -29.99 19.94 -64.97
C VAL A 851 -30.20 20.28 -66.45
N ASP A 852 -31.21 19.68 -67.10
CA ASP A 852 -31.54 19.96 -68.50
C ASP A 852 -32.26 21.32 -68.68
N ASN A 853 -32.73 21.95 -67.59
CA ASN A 853 -33.37 23.25 -67.59
C ASN A 853 -32.43 24.36 -67.08
N PRO A 854 -31.88 25.22 -67.96
CA PRO A 854 -30.91 26.23 -67.56
C PRO A 854 -31.49 27.32 -66.63
N GLU A 855 -32.78 27.62 -66.72
CA GLU A 855 -33.42 28.59 -65.82
C GLU A 855 -33.53 28.06 -64.39
N GLU A 856 -33.82 26.76 -64.26
CA GLU A 856 -33.90 26.07 -62.97
C GLU A 856 -32.52 25.95 -62.31
N VAL A 857 -31.48 25.57 -63.07
CA VAL A 857 -30.09 25.55 -62.59
C VAL A 857 -29.64 26.95 -62.13
N ASN A 858 -30.00 28.00 -62.86
CA ASN A 858 -29.66 29.37 -62.47
C ASN A 858 -30.40 29.82 -61.19
N LEU A 859 -31.68 29.48 -61.05
CA LEU A 859 -32.46 29.77 -59.85
C LEU A 859 -31.92 28.98 -58.65
N PHE A 860 -31.58 27.71 -58.86
CA PHE A 860 -30.92 26.85 -57.89
C PHE A 860 -29.59 27.46 -57.43
N SER A 861 -28.70 27.86 -58.35
CA SER A 861 -27.42 28.49 -58.00
C SER A 861 -27.58 29.75 -57.15
N LYS A 862 -28.58 30.59 -57.46
CA LYS A 862 -28.87 31.81 -56.67
C LYS A 862 -29.43 31.46 -55.29
N GLY A 863 -30.40 30.55 -55.23
CA GLY A 863 -30.97 30.07 -53.96
C GLY A 863 -29.93 29.37 -53.09
N PHE A 864 -29.02 28.60 -53.71
CA PHE A 864 -27.90 27.94 -53.05
C PHE A 864 -26.96 28.96 -52.41
N LEU A 865 -26.59 30.04 -53.11
CA LEU A 865 -25.77 31.11 -52.56
C LEU A 865 -26.43 31.77 -51.34
N VAL A 866 -27.75 32.00 -51.40
CA VAL A 866 -28.51 32.58 -50.27
C VAL A 866 -28.55 31.61 -49.08
N ALA A 867 -28.80 30.31 -49.30
CA ALA A 867 -28.73 29.30 -48.25
C ALA A 867 -27.32 29.20 -47.65
N LEU A 868 -26.30 29.26 -48.51
CA LEU A 868 -24.89 29.19 -48.11
C LEU A 868 -24.52 30.30 -47.12
N ILE A 869 -24.85 31.55 -47.41
CA ILE A 869 -24.54 32.66 -46.49
C ILE A 869 -25.35 32.62 -45.18
N GLN A 870 -26.48 31.89 -45.13
CA GLN A 870 -27.28 31.73 -43.92
C GLN A 870 -26.69 30.64 -43.00
N VAL A 871 -26.02 29.63 -43.56
CA VAL A 871 -25.46 28.50 -42.80
C VAL A 871 -23.98 28.68 -42.47
N LEU A 872 -23.17 29.17 -43.42
CA LEU A 872 -21.71 29.31 -43.26
C LEU A 872 -21.29 30.02 -41.97
N PRO A 873 -21.95 31.12 -41.53
CA PRO A 873 -21.47 31.86 -40.39
C PRO A 873 -21.47 31.12 -39.05
N TRP A 874 -22.25 30.05 -38.94
CA TRP A 874 -22.48 29.29 -37.71
C TRP A 874 -21.88 27.88 -37.77
N CYS A 875 -21.21 27.57 -38.87
CA CYS A 875 -20.55 26.30 -39.05
C CYS A 875 -19.38 26.19 -38.07
N SER A 876 -19.26 25.04 -37.44
CA SER A 876 -17.97 24.61 -36.91
C SER A 876 -17.01 24.26 -38.06
N HIS A 877 -15.74 23.96 -37.75
CA HIS A 877 -14.76 23.58 -38.76
C HIS A 877 -15.17 22.30 -39.49
N SER A 878 -15.70 21.31 -38.77
CA SER A 878 -16.17 20.06 -39.37
C SER A 878 -17.42 20.24 -40.24
N GLU A 879 -18.33 21.13 -39.86
CA GLU A 879 -19.53 21.46 -40.64
C GLU A 879 -19.15 22.21 -41.92
N TRP A 880 -18.26 23.20 -41.81
CA TRP A 880 -17.74 23.94 -42.96
C TRP A 880 -17.08 23.02 -43.97
N LYS A 881 -16.18 22.12 -43.53
CA LYS A 881 -15.54 21.13 -44.42
C LYS A 881 -16.55 20.23 -45.13
N ARG A 882 -17.63 19.85 -44.46
CA ARG A 882 -18.72 19.08 -45.08
C ARG A 882 -19.43 19.89 -46.16
N LEU A 883 -19.69 21.18 -45.92
CA LEU A 883 -20.29 22.06 -46.92
C LEU A 883 -19.36 22.33 -48.10
N VAL A 884 -18.07 22.53 -47.88
CA VAL A 884 -17.09 22.67 -48.97
C VAL A 884 -17.12 21.42 -49.87
N HIS A 885 -17.18 20.23 -49.27
CA HIS A 885 -17.34 18.99 -50.03
C HIS A 885 -18.64 18.96 -50.85
N VAL A 886 -19.77 19.40 -50.26
CA VAL A 886 -21.05 19.53 -50.98
C VAL A 886 -20.91 20.46 -52.20
N VAL A 887 -20.30 21.63 -52.00
CA VAL A 887 -20.06 22.60 -53.08
C VAL A 887 -19.22 21.97 -54.18
N THR A 888 -18.08 21.37 -53.83
CA THR A 888 -17.19 20.72 -54.80
C THR A 888 -17.92 19.62 -55.59
N ASN A 889 -18.68 18.76 -54.93
CA ASN A 889 -19.45 17.70 -55.58
C ASN A 889 -20.46 18.26 -56.59
N LEU A 890 -21.19 19.32 -56.22
CA LEU A 890 -22.19 19.94 -57.11
C LEU A 890 -21.55 20.68 -58.29
N LEU A 891 -20.37 21.29 -58.10
CA LEU A 891 -19.59 21.92 -59.18
C LEU A 891 -19.06 20.87 -60.17
N GLU A 892 -18.49 19.77 -59.67
CA GLU A 892 -17.97 18.67 -60.49
C GLU A 892 -19.09 17.99 -61.30
N ARG A 893 -20.26 17.79 -60.69
CA ARG A 893 -21.46 17.26 -61.35
C ARG A 893 -22.18 18.28 -62.24
N GLN A 894 -21.71 19.52 -62.28
CA GLN A 894 -22.31 20.64 -63.03
C GLN A 894 -23.78 20.94 -62.67
N VAL A 895 -24.20 20.56 -61.45
CA VAL A 895 -25.52 20.89 -60.90
C VAL A 895 -25.53 22.31 -60.35
N LEU A 896 -24.39 22.77 -59.82
CA LEU A 896 -24.20 24.16 -59.39
C LEU A 896 -23.44 24.93 -60.46
N HIS A 897 -24.08 25.96 -61.03
CA HIS A 897 -23.42 26.86 -61.97
C HIS A 897 -22.77 28.05 -61.23
N VAL A 898 -21.44 28.13 -61.30
CA VAL A 898 -20.66 29.30 -60.90
C VAL A 898 -19.75 29.69 -62.07
N PRO A 899 -19.79 30.94 -62.56
CA PRO A 899 -18.91 31.35 -63.63
C PRO A 899 -17.49 31.59 -63.11
N TYR A 900 -16.48 31.13 -63.83
CA TYR A 900 -15.09 31.59 -63.68
C TYR A 900 -14.98 33.00 -64.30
N THR A 901 -15.61 33.99 -63.68
CA THR A 901 -15.53 35.39 -64.12
C THR A 901 -14.14 35.93 -63.88
N LEU A 902 -13.47 36.37 -64.94
CA LEU A 902 -12.21 37.13 -64.87
C LEU A 902 -12.49 38.60 -64.55
N GLU A 903 -13.07 38.90 -63.39
CA GLU A 903 -13.39 40.29 -63.00
C GLU A 903 -12.17 41.22 -63.05
N TYR A 904 -10.98 40.63 -62.91
CA TYR A 904 -9.70 41.34 -62.81
C TYR A 904 -8.77 41.18 -64.02
N VAL A 905 -9.12 40.34 -65.01
CA VAL A 905 -8.29 40.09 -66.19
C VAL A 905 -9.12 40.28 -67.47
N GLN A 906 -8.75 41.29 -68.26
CA GLN A 906 -9.52 41.74 -69.44
C GLN A 906 -9.43 40.82 -70.67
N TYR A 907 -8.56 39.81 -70.66
CA TYR A 907 -8.37 38.86 -71.75
C TYR A 907 -8.44 37.43 -71.23
N VAL A 908 -9.20 36.55 -71.90
CA VAL A 908 -9.16 35.11 -71.63
C VAL A 908 -7.79 34.61 -72.08
N PRO A 909 -6.92 34.15 -71.17
CA PRO A 909 -5.61 33.66 -71.56
C PRO A 909 -5.79 32.34 -72.34
N LEU A 910 -4.91 32.03 -73.30
CA LEU A 910 -4.91 30.77 -74.07
C LEU A 910 -4.50 29.54 -73.20
N LEU A 911 -4.76 29.60 -71.90
CA LEU A 911 -4.37 28.63 -70.88
C LEU A 911 -5.41 27.52 -70.74
N ASN A 912 -4.96 26.31 -70.40
CA ASN A 912 -5.88 25.20 -70.12
C ASN A 912 -6.35 25.24 -68.67
N LEU A 913 -7.37 26.05 -68.37
CA LEU A 913 -7.92 26.19 -67.02
C LEU A 913 -8.84 25.03 -66.58
N ARG A 914 -9.12 24.04 -67.46
CA ARG A 914 -10.03 22.93 -67.14
C ARG A 914 -9.64 22.16 -65.87
N PRO A 915 -8.37 21.81 -65.62
CA PRO A 915 -7.96 21.12 -64.38
C PRO A 915 -8.16 21.95 -63.12
N PHE A 916 -8.28 23.29 -63.27
CA PHE A 916 -8.41 24.22 -62.16
C PHE A 916 -9.81 24.84 -62.03
N ALA A 917 -10.75 24.43 -62.90
CA ALA A 917 -12.07 25.03 -63.02
C ALA A 917 -12.84 25.00 -61.68
N CYS A 918 -12.87 23.84 -61.01
CA CYS A 918 -13.56 23.70 -59.73
C CYS A 918 -12.98 24.61 -58.63
N TYR A 919 -11.65 24.76 -58.56
CA TYR A 919 -11.01 25.63 -57.56
C TYR A 919 -11.29 27.11 -57.82
N LEU A 920 -11.24 27.53 -59.09
CA LEU A 920 -11.60 28.89 -59.49
C LEU A 920 -13.07 29.18 -59.19
N GLN A 921 -13.98 28.24 -59.49
CA GLN A 921 -15.41 28.35 -59.18
C GLN A 921 -15.66 28.44 -57.68
N LEU A 922 -14.98 27.61 -56.88
CA LEU A 922 -15.08 27.65 -55.43
C LEU A 922 -14.59 29.00 -54.87
N SER A 923 -13.46 29.50 -55.36
CA SER A 923 -12.93 30.81 -54.97
C SER A 923 -13.88 31.96 -55.34
N VAL A 924 -14.49 31.93 -56.53
CA VAL A 924 -15.51 32.90 -56.94
C VAL A 924 -16.77 32.79 -56.08
N LEU A 925 -17.24 31.57 -55.78
CA LEU A 925 -18.42 31.36 -54.95
C LEU A 925 -18.23 31.95 -53.54
N PHE A 926 -17.07 31.72 -52.93
CA PHE A 926 -16.75 32.35 -51.65
C PHE A 926 -16.72 33.88 -51.76
N LEU A 927 -16.08 34.44 -52.79
CA LEU A 927 -16.11 35.88 -53.01
C LEU A 927 -17.55 36.42 -53.08
N ARG A 928 -18.43 35.78 -53.86
CA ARG A 928 -19.85 36.18 -53.94
C ARG A 928 -20.58 36.02 -52.62
N GLY A 929 -20.27 34.98 -51.85
CA GLY A 929 -20.81 34.76 -50.51
C GLY A 929 -20.43 35.91 -49.57
N PHE A 930 -19.16 36.29 -49.51
CA PHE A 930 -18.69 37.42 -48.71
C PHE A 930 -19.21 38.76 -49.22
N GLN A 931 -19.36 38.97 -50.53
CA GLN A 931 -20.02 40.17 -51.08
C GLN A 931 -21.44 40.33 -50.55
N LEU A 932 -22.20 39.24 -50.46
CA LEU A 932 -23.56 39.26 -49.93
C LEU A 932 -23.58 39.40 -48.40
N LEU A 933 -22.71 38.67 -47.69
CA LEU A 933 -22.60 38.69 -46.23
C LEU A 933 -22.13 40.06 -45.70
N CYS A 934 -21.21 40.72 -46.39
CA CYS A 934 -20.73 42.07 -46.06
C CYS A 934 -21.63 43.19 -46.62
N SER A 935 -22.69 42.86 -47.37
CA SER A 935 -23.62 43.85 -47.89
C SER A 935 -24.40 44.54 -46.77
N SER A 936 -25.01 45.69 -47.07
CA SER A 936 -25.85 46.43 -46.13
C SER A 936 -27.03 45.62 -45.56
N SER A 937 -27.43 44.53 -46.24
CA SER A 937 -28.54 43.67 -45.80
C SER A 937 -28.11 42.68 -44.71
N CYS A 938 -26.83 42.31 -44.66
CA CYS A 938 -26.31 41.23 -43.79
C CYS A 938 -25.19 41.69 -42.85
N SER A 939 -24.65 42.90 -43.01
CA SER A 939 -23.49 43.40 -42.25
C SER A 939 -23.69 43.46 -40.72
N THR A 940 -24.94 43.39 -40.26
CA THR A 940 -25.30 43.38 -38.83
C THR A 940 -25.61 41.99 -38.27
N TRP A 941 -25.53 40.95 -39.10
CA TRP A 941 -25.90 39.58 -38.68
C TRP A 941 -24.86 38.94 -37.75
N LEU A 942 -23.61 39.38 -37.79
CA LEU A 942 -22.51 38.75 -37.07
C LEU A 942 -21.82 39.72 -36.10
N PRO A 943 -21.58 39.30 -34.84
CA PRO A 943 -20.71 40.02 -33.94
C PRO A 943 -19.23 39.88 -34.35
N PRO A 944 -18.33 40.74 -33.84
CA PRO A 944 -16.91 40.74 -34.22
C PRO A 944 -16.19 39.38 -34.10
N GLN A 945 -16.46 38.62 -33.03
CA GLN A 945 -15.84 37.30 -32.81
C GLN A 945 -16.31 36.26 -33.85
N ALA A 946 -17.56 36.35 -34.30
CA ALA A 946 -18.07 35.46 -35.34
C ALA A 946 -17.46 35.79 -36.71
N TRP A 947 -17.18 37.07 -37.00
CA TRP A 947 -16.44 37.45 -38.20
C TRP A 947 -15.05 36.82 -38.25
N LEU A 948 -14.31 36.87 -37.15
CA LEU A 948 -12.99 36.25 -37.05
C LEU A 948 -13.04 34.75 -37.37
N HIS A 949 -13.98 34.03 -36.73
CA HIS A 949 -14.18 32.60 -36.96
C HIS A 949 -14.47 32.27 -38.44
N VAL A 950 -15.41 32.98 -39.06
CA VAL A 950 -15.78 32.76 -40.46
C VAL A 950 -14.61 33.05 -41.41
N VAL A 951 -13.82 34.09 -41.12
CA VAL A 951 -12.62 34.40 -41.89
C VAL A 951 -11.55 33.31 -41.72
N GLN A 952 -11.37 32.78 -40.51
CA GLN A 952 -10.44 31.65 -40.29
C GLN A 952 -10.86 30.40 -41.08
N LEU A 953 -12.15 30.07 -41.13
CA LEU A 953 -12.67 28.95 -41.93
C LEU A 953 -12.47 29.16 -43.43
N TYR A 954 -12.72 30.39 -43.91
CA TYR A 954 -12.45 30.78 -45.30
C TYR A 954 -10.95 30.66 -45.63
N CYS A 955 -10.08 31.22 -44.78
CA CYS A 955 -8.64 31.12 -44.92
C CYS A 955 -8.17 29.66 -44.96
N SER A 956 -8.66 28.81 -44.05
CA SER A 956 -8.35 27.37 -44.06
C SER A 956 -8.76 26.71 -45.38
N SER A 957 -9.91 27.07 -45.94
CA SER A 957 -10.39 26.51 -47.21
C SER A 957 -9.54 26.94 -48.39
N LEU A 958 -9.05 28.19 -48.38
CA LEU A 958 -8.09 28.65 -49.38
C LEU A 958 -6.74 27.95 -49.24
N THR A 959 -6.26 27.70 -48.03
CA THR A 959 -5.04 26.92 -47.81
C THR A 959 -5.19 25.49 -48.33
N ASP A 960 -6.31 24.82 -48.05
CA ASP A 960 -6.62 23.49 -48.56
C ASP A 960 -6.68 23.50 -50.11
N LEU A 961 -7.32 24.51 -50.70
CA LEU A 961 -7.37 24.73 -52.15
C LEU A 961 -5.97 24.88 -52.76
N LEU A 962 -5.12 25.71 -52.15
CA LEU A 962 -3.74 25.92 -52.61
C LEU A 962 -2.90 24.65 -52.51
N SER A 963 -3.08 23.85 -51.45
CA SER A 963 -2.42 22.54 -51.33
C SER A 963 -2.86 21.57 -52.43
N SER A 964 -4.14 21.63 -52.83
CA SER A 964 -4.70 20.81 -53.90
C SER A 964 -4.13 21.22 -55.26
N ILE A 965 -3.97 22.52 -55.52
CA ILE A 965 -3.31 23.05 -56.73
C ILE A 965 -1.85 22.55 -56.83
N LYS A 966 -1.09 22.58 -55.74
CA LYS A 966 0.28 22.01 -55.68
C LYS A 966 0.31 20.52 -56.01
N SER A 967 -0.70 19.74 -55.57
CA SER A 967 -0.74 18.29 -55.79
C SER A 967 -0.97 17.90 -57.26
N ILE A 968 -1.72 18.73 -58.00
CA ILE A 968 -2.02 18.52 -59.44
C ILE A 968 -0.77 18.69 -60.31
N THR A 969 0.22 19.43 -59.82
CA THR A 969 1.44 19.77 -60.56
C THR A 969 2.69 18.98 -60.12
N GLY A 970 2.50 17.86 -59.42
CA GLY A 970 3.57 16.94 -59.02
C GLY A 970 4.37 16.35 -60.21
N PRO A 971 5.54 15.71 -59.97
CA PRO A 971 6.45 15.29 -61.03
C PRO A 971 5.76 14.33 -62.03
N PRO A 972 5.95 14.51 -63.35
CA PRO A 972 5.24 13.74 -64.36
C PRO A 972 5.62 12.25 -64.27
N LEU A 973 4.61 11.35 -64.24
CA LEU A 973 4.83 9.90 -64.30
C LEU A 973 5.40 9.43 -65.65
N HIS A 974 5.33 10.26 -66.71
CA HIS A 974 5.82 9.95 -68.04
C HIS A 974 6.59 11.12 -68.68
N PRO A 975 7.80 10.89 -69.23
CA PRO A 975 8.67 11.94 -69.77
C PRO A 975 8.29 12.42 -71.19
N ALA A 976 7.03 12.24 -71.64
CA ALA A 976 6.61 12.49 -73.02
C ALA A 976 5.57 13.62 -73.20
N GLU A 977 5.12 14.28 -72.13
CA GLU A 977 4.24 15.46 -72.21
C GLU A 977 4.95 16.71 -71.68
N ASP A 978 5.70 17.38 -72.56
CA ASP A 978 6.32 18.69 -72.34
C ASP A 978 5.26 19.82 -72.30
N ARG A 979 4.42 19.87 -71.26
CA ARG A 979 3.65 21.08 -70.93
C ARG A 979 3.75 21.39 -69.45
N SER A 980 4.59 22.37 -69.12
CA SER A 980 4.62 23.00 -67.81
C SER A 980 3.28 23.71 -67.55
N SER A 981 2.56 23.31 -66.51
CA SER A 981 1.33 23.99 -66.05
C SER A 981 1.63 25.23 -65.19
N ALA A 982 2.86 25.74 -65.23
CA ALA A 982 3.30 26.85 -64.39
C ALA A 982 2.54 28.15 -64.69
N GLU A 983 2.19 28.41 -65.94
CA GLU A 983 1.41 29.59 -66.33
C GLU A 983 -0.04 29.51 -65.82
N GLU A 984 -0.68 28.34 -65.95
CA GLU A 984 -2.00 28.07 -65.41
C GLU A 984 -2.04 28.25 -63.88
N VAL A 985 -1.04 27.72 -63.16
CA VAL A 985 -0.99 27.85 -61.70
C VAL A 985 -0.72 29.29 -61.28
N CYS A 986 0.21 30.00 -61.94
CA CYS A 986 0.44 31.42 -61.68
C CYS A 986 -0.85 32.23 -61.85
N PHE A 987 -1.61 31.95 -62.91
CA PHE A 987 -2.90 32.60 -63.16
C PHE A 987 -3.91 32.33 -62.04
N VAL A 988 -4.06 31.09 -61.60
CA VAL A 988 -4.96 30.72 -60.50
C VAL A 988 -4.54 31.40 -59.19
N CYS A 989 -3.25 31.42 -58.86
CA CYS A 989 -2.72 32.11 -57.69
C CYS A 989 -3.05 33.62 -57.73
N ILE A 990 -2.89 34.27 -58.90
CA ILE A 990 -3.25 35.68 -59.06
C ILE A 990 -4.76 35.90 -58.83
N GLN A 991 -5.63 35.04 -59.38
CA GLN A 991 -7.08 35.15 -59.15
C GLN A 991 -7.45 34.96 -57.68
N VAL A 992 -6.94 33.92 -57.03
CA VAL A 992 -7.18 33.65 -55.60
C VAL A 992 -6.70 34.81 -54.73
N PHE A 993 -5.53 35.38 -55.05
CA PHE A 993 -5.02 36.57 -54.37
C PHE A 993 -5.98 37.76 -54.52
N CYS A 994 -6.46 38.04 -55.74
CA CYS A 994 -7.43 39.11 -55.98
C CYS A 994 -8.72 38.91 -55.17
N HIS A 995 -9.29 37.70 -55.18
CA HIS A 995 -10.50 37.39 -54.43
C HIS A 995 -10.29 37.55 -52.91
N LEU A 996 -9.15 37.07 -52.39
CA LEU A 996 -8.78 37.20 -50.98
C LEU A 996 -8.69 38.67 -50.55
N LEU A 997 -8.00 39.51 -51.33
CA LEU A 997 -7.87 40.94 -51.03
C LEU A 997 -9.19 41.69 -51.16
N HIS A 998 -10.06 41.30 -52.10
CA HIS A 998 -11.40 41.85 -52.19
C HIS A 998 -12.23 41.52 -50.94
N VAL A 999 -12.21 40.27 -50.48
CA VAL A 999 -12.85 39.89 -49.22
C VAL A 999 -12.30 40.73 -48.07
N ALA A 1000 -10.97 40.85 -47.96
CA ALA A 1000 -10.33 41.66 -46.93
C ALA A 1000 -10.79 43.13 -46.93
N ALA A 1001 -10.95 43.73 -48.12
CA ALA A 1001 -11.41 45.11 -48.26
C ALA A 1001 -12.90 45.33 -47.88
N MET A 1002 -13.72 44.27 -47.93
CA MET A 1002 -15.15 44.35 -47.57
C MET A 1002 -15.43 44.09 -46.09
N LEU A 1003 -14.46 43.55 -45.34
CA LEU A 1003 -14.64 43.21 -43.93
C LEU A 1003 -14.81 44.46 -43.05
N PRO A 1004 -15.55 44.35 -41.93
CA PRO A 1004 -15.68 45.46 -40.98
C PRO A 1004 -14.31 45.91 -40.42
N PRO A 1005 -14.05 47.22 -40.30
CA PRO A 1005 -12.72 47.79 -39.98
C PRO A 1005 -12.16 47.46 -38.58
N ASP A 1006 -12.96 46.87 -37.68
CA ASP A 1006 -12.57 46.48 -36.31
C ASP A 1006 -12.74 44.96 -36.05
N SER A 1007 -12.81 44.15 -37.10
CA SER A 1007 -13.10 42.70 -37.01
C SER A 1007 -11.91 41.84 -36.55
N GLY A 1008 -10.71 42.41 -36.40
CA GLY A 1008 -9.50 41.66 -35.98
C GLY A 1008 -9.06 40.57 -36.97
N CYS A 1009 -9.59 40.56 -38.18
CA CYS A 1009 -9.42 39.49 -39.17
C CYS A 1009 -8.14 39.57 -40.00
N SER A 1010 -7.29 40.58 -39.79
CA SER A 1010 -6.17 40.91 -40.67
C SER A 1010 -5.07 39.86 -40.67
N GLU A 1011 -4.72 39.31 -39.50
CA GLU A 1011 -3.67 38.31 -39.35
C GLU A 1011 -3.90 37.02 -40.17
N PRO A 1012 -5.03 36.29 -40.06
CA PRO A 1012 -5.25 35.09 -40.85
C PRO A 1012 -5.29 35.37 -42.36
N LEU A 1013 -5.75 36.55 -42.78
CA LEU A 1013 -5.76 36.97 -44.19
C LEU A 1013 -4.35 37.23 -44.72
N VAL A 1014 -3.48 37.88 -43.93
CA VAL A 1014 -2.06 38.09 -44.26
C VAL A 1014 -1.37 36.76 -44.50
N VAL A 1015 -1.55 35.81 -43.59
CA VAL A 1015 -0.87 34.51 -43.64
C VAL A 1015 -1.21 33.77 -44.93
N VAL A 1016 -2.50 33.68 -45.28
CA VAL A 1016 -2.91 33.01 -46.51
C VAL A 1016 -2.47 33.80 -47.75
N ALA A 1017 -2.55 35.13 -47.74
CA ALA A 1017 -2.10 35.95 -48.86
C ALA A 1017 -0.59 35.79 -49.13
N LEU A 1018 0.23 35.70 -48.08
CA LEU A 1018 1.67 35.40 -48.19
C LEU A 1018 1.94 33.99 -48.70
N GLU A 1019 1.13 33.01 -48.31
CA GLU A 1019 1.21 31.65 -48.85
C GLU A 1019 0.88 31.65 -50.35
N VAL A 1020 -0.21 32.31 -50.79
CA VAL A 1020 -0.56 32.45 -52.22
C VAL A 1020 0.60 33.06 -53.01
N LEU A 1021 1.19 34.16 -52.51
CA LEU A 1021 2.34 34.81 -53.16
C LEU A 1021 3.58 33.92 -53.20
N SER A 1022 3.82 33.12 -52.16
CA SER A 1022 4.94 32.18 -52.11
C SER A 1022 4.75 31.02 -53.10
N GLN A 1023 3.52 30.55 -53.31
CA GLN A 1023 3.24 29.56 -54.35
C GLN A 1023 3.42 30.16 -55.75
N TYR A 1024 2.91 31.37 -55.99
CA TYR A 1024 3.15 32.10 -57.23
C TYR A 1024 4.67 32.27 -57.50
N GLU A 1025 5.48 32.59 -56.49
CA GLU A 1025 6.95 32.69 -56.61
C GLU A 1025 7.59 31.39 -57.13
N VAL A 1026 7.22 30.26 -56.52
CA VAL A 1026 7.77 28.94 -56.85
C VAL A 1026 7.44 28.57 -58.30
N PHE A 1027 6.20 28.74 -58.74
CA PHE A 1027 5.81 28.38 -60.10
C PHE A 1027 6.29 29.39 -61.16
N SER A 1028 6.29 30.69 -60.84
CA SER A 1028 6.74 31.73 -61.78
C SER A 1028 8.26 31.69 -62.00
N SER A 1029 9.04 31.29 -60.99
CA SER A 1029 10.50 31.08 -61.12
C SER A 1029 10.87 29.80 -61.86
N ALA A 1030 9.99 28.79 -61.86
CA ALA A 1030 10.17 27.53 -62.56
C ALA A 1030 9.78 27.58 -64.06
N ASP A 1031 9.23 28.69 -64.56
CA ASP A 1031 8.85 28.84 -65.98
C ASP A 1031 10.07 29.11 -66.89
N PRO A 1032 10.44 28.18 -67.80
CA PRO A 1032 11.58 28.35 -68.70
C PRO A 1032 11.28 29.25 -69.91
N SER A 1033 10.08 29.84 -70.04
CA SER A 1033 9.71 30.63 -71.22
C SER A 1033 10.56 31.90 -71.37
N PRO A 1034 11.00 32.27 -72.60
CA PRO A 1034 11.85 33.44 -72.84
C PRO A 1034 11.16 34.77 -72.53
N SER A 1035 9.82 34.79 -72.45
CA SER A 1035 9.01 35.95 -72.06
C SER A 1035 8.68 36.04 -70.57
N SER A 1036 9.09 35.05 -69.75
CA SER A 1036 8.71 34.94 -68.34
C SER A 1036 9.17 36.13 -67.49
N VAL A 1037 10.30 36.76 -67.83
CA VAL A 1037 10.83 37.93 -67.09
C VAL A 1037 9.92 39.15 -67.23
N LEU A 1038 9.49 39.47 -68.45
CA LEU A 1038 8.59 40.60 -68.71
C LEU A 1038 7.20 40.31 -68.11
N ARG A 1039 6.71 39.08 -68.23
CA ARG A 1039 5.42 38.68 -67.67
C ARG A 1039 5.41 38.80 -66.14
N ARG A 1040 6.45 38.29 -65.46
CA ARG A 1040 6.61 38.43 -64.00
C ARG A 1040 6.66 39.88 -63.54
N ALA A 1041 7.33 40.77 -64.29
CA ALA A 1041 7.37 42.19 -63.97
C ALA A 1041 5.99 42.85 -64.07
N ASN A 1042 5.21 42.52 -65.11
CA ASN A 1042 3.84 43.02 -65.28
C ASN A 1042 2.89 42.45 -64.21
N GLU A 1043 2.97 41.15 -63.92
CA GLU A 1043 2.16 40.48 -62.90
C GLU A 1043 2.50 41.02 -61.50
N ARG A 1044 3.78 41.24 -61.18
CA ARG A 1044 4.21 41.89 -59.94
C ARG A 1044 3.62 43.29 -59.79
N HIS A 1045 3.76 44.14 -60.81
CA HIS A 1045 3.21 45.50 -60.77
C HIS A 1045 1.69 45.48 -60.57
N PHE A 1046 0.99 44.53 -61.19
CA PHE A 1046 -0.45 44.34 -61.00
C PHE A 1046 -0.79 43.94 -59.55
N LEU A 1047 -0.08 42.96 -58.98
CA LEU A 1047 -0.28 42.53 -57.59
C LEU A 1047 0.05 43.65 -56.58
N GLU A 1048 1.10 44.45 -56.83
CA GLU A 1048 1.45 45.65 -56.06
C GLU A 1048 0.29 46.66 -56.11
N SER A 1049 -0.22 46.98 -57.31
CA SER A 1049 -1.33 47.92 -57.49
C SER A 1049 -2.63 47.48 -56.78
N ILE A 1050 -2.93 46.19 -56.71
CA ILE A 1050 -4.10 45.69 -55.98
C ILE A 1050 -3.86 45.81 -54.46
N THR A 1051 -2.67 45.47 -54.00
CA THR A 1051 -2.30 45.52 -52.57
C THR A 1051 -2.33 46.95 -52.03
N ASP A 1052 -1.93 47.94 -52.83
CA ASP A 1052 -1.97 49.37 -52.48
C ASP A 1052 -3.39 49.91 -52.25
N ASN A 1053 -4.43 49.25 -52.80
CA ASN A 1053 -5.82 49.67 -52.63
C ASN A 1053 -6.44 49.23 -51.28
N ILE A 1054 -5.70 48.49 -50.45
CA ILE A 1054 -6.16 48.02 -49.14
C ILE A 1054 -5.94 49.11 -48.08
N SER A 1055 -7.00 49.45 -47.36
CA SER A 1055 -6.94 50.49 -46.30
C SER A 1055 -6.24 50.00 -45.02
N ASP A 1056 -6.26 48.70 -44.74
CA ASP A 1056 -5.61 48.11 -43.57
C ASP A 1056 -4.09 47.96 -43.75
N LYS A 1057 -3.35 48.75 -42.97
CA LYS A 1057 -1.88 48.76 -42.99
C LYS A 1057 -1.24 47.49 -42.43
N ALA A 1058 -1.91 46.79 -41.51
CA ALA A 1058 -1.40 45.54 -40.94
C ALA A 1058 -1.39 44.43 -41.99
N LEU A 1059 -2.36 44.46 -42.92
CA LEU A 1059 -2.43 43.58 -44.08
C LEU A 1059 -1.50 44.03 -45.22
N CYS A 1060 -1.53 45.33 -45.56
CA CYS A 1060 -0.82 45.88 -46.72
C CYS A 1060 0.72 45.81 -46.59
N GLY A 1061 1.28 46.15 -45.42
CA GLY A 1061 2.73 46.26 -45.22
C GLY A 1061 3.53 44.96 -45.50
N PRO A 1062 3.19 43.82 -44.87
CA PRO A 1062 3.85 42.54 -45.11
C PRO A 1062 3.75 42.08 -46.58
N LEU A 1063 2.62 42.32 -47.24
CA LEU A 1063 2.38 41.92 -48.63
C LEU A 1063 3.23 42.72 -49.61
N LEU A 1064 3.29 44.05 -49.46
CA LEU A 1064 4.18 44.89 -50.28
C LEU A 1064 5.65 44.53 -50.07
N GLN A 1065 6.06 44.17 -48.85
CA GLN A 1065 7.42 43.70 -48.59
C GLN A 1065 7.73 42.36 -49.28
N LYS A 1066 6.77 41.43 -49.34
CA LYS A 1066 6.92 40.17 -50.09
C LYS A 1066 6.96 40.43 -51.59
N LEU A 1067 6.07 41.26 -52.12
CA LEU A 1067 6.03 41.67 -53.53
C LEU A 1067 7.29 42.40 -53.96
N SER A 1068 7.88 43.25 -53.11
CA SER A 1068 9.12 43.95 -53.45
C SER A 1068 10.30 43.01 -53.72
N LYS A 1069 10.27 41.80 -53.12
CA LYS A 1069 11.28 40.75 -53.25
C LYS A 1069 10.99 39.78 -54.40
N LEU A 1070 9.75 39.74 -54.92
CA LEU A 1070 9.35 38.90 -56.04
C LEU A 1070 10.00 39.41 -57.33
N GLY A 1071 11.16 38.87 -57.72
CA GLY A 1071 11.90 39.25 -58.93
C GLY A 1071 13.24 39.98 -58.69
N ALA A 1072 13.75 39.98 -57.45
CA ALA A 1072 15.15 40.31 -57.17
C ALA A 1072 16.09 39.13 -57.47
#